data_AF-A0A368GHP7-F1
#
_entry.id   AF-A0A368GHP7-F1
#
_cell.length_a   1.000
_cell.length_b   1.000
_cell.length_c   1.000
_cell.angle_alpha   90.00
_cell.angle_beta   90.00
_cell.angle_gamma   90.00
#
_symmetry.space_group_name_H-M   'P 1'
#
loop_
_entity.id
_entity.type
_entity.pdbx_description
1 polymer ?
#
loop_
_entity_poly.entity_id
_entity_poly.type
_entity_poly.pdbx_seq_one_letter_code
_entity_poly.pdbx_strand_id
1 'polypeptide(L)'
;MLLLCVATSCRVLLIFATNSIPAEFYCCFRSKMVMPRRSEPRKKKNGGFAGLNLNKLLAGPGASTIDLLMVAIGSVVGTFLIMRFIGGEGAQLDPAYNRSQLYTPRNVDGGALEYDLLAVTDLDHDSKLSNKKWQSIVKRGVLRISADQKAVSVKWNTDSVAPLSTEISAGGRAMELSDLAVFDGRLLAADDRTGLIYEIKENKAYPWVFLIDGPGNATKGLKAEWLTVKGDKLYAGGLGKEWTTTDGVYVNDNPMWIKVVSRTGEVKHVPWRDVFVKVRRAAGIEYPGYMIHEAVQWSDVHQKWFFLPRRASHDKYTEAEDETRGTNLLVIADSKFSKFEVVKVGELAHPARGFSAFQFIPGTKDNLIIALKSEEKDGKPVNKQINIAHKKLIKGARLKWGDAYERAFQFNLGNAEFSCGAKLDDVSWRNWDQNEAVHQFAGAHALLTDGSVELIEKLAEGIDIRFEHEVRTIEWPRTRKSVTVTCQNGKKFTADKVLVTVPLAVLQKHRIKFNPKLPDKKLKAMKYIGAGLIEKVAVRFPRCFWNSLLKKDGTLDYFSNAPRKSSDRGLFNMFYDFSRRDANGVAPFYVLMSYVCGDSVDLVNEHTDEEVAEIFVDTLRQLFPNEDIPEPDGAVVTHWGRDPHIGMSYSYVRVGGTGAHYDALAAPVDSRLYFAGEGTNRFFPQTMTGAYISGLREAGRIIESSHNEIWID
;
A
#
# COMPACT_ATOMS: atom_id res chain seq x y z
N MET A 1 -18.84 2.44 26.82
CA MET A 1 -17.70 2.90 25.99
C MET A 1 -18.22 3.19 24.59
N LEU A 2 -17.99 4.39 24.05
CA LEU A 2 -18.43 4.75 22.70
C LEU A 2 -17.24 4.66 21.74
N LEU A 3 -17.29 3.74 20.76
CA LEU A 3 -16.30 3.70 19.69
C LEU A 3 -16.71 4.70 18.60
N LEU A 4 -15.85 5.66 18.28
CA LEU A 4 -15.98 6.41 17.03
C LEU A 4 -15.25 5.63 15.94
N CYS A 5 -16.00 5.18 14.93
CA CYS A 5 -15.45 4.48 13.77
C CYS A 5 -15.31 5.47 12.62
N VAL A 6 -14.06 5.83 12.28
CA VAL A 6 -13.76 6.59 11.07
C VAL A 6 -13.21 5.60 10.03
N ALA A 7 -14.05 5.23 9.06
CA ALA A 7 -13.64 4.37 7.95
C ALA A 7 -12.96 5.22 6.87
N THR A 8 -11.65 5.43 6.99
CA THR A 8 -10.82 6.08 5.97
C THR A 8 -9.58 5.25 5.70
N SER A 9 -9.07 5.28 4.47
CA SER A 9 -7.77 4.71 4.05
C SER A 9 -6.56 5.49 4.59
N CYS A 10 -6.79 6.33 5.59
CA CYS A 10 -5.82 7.21 6.24
C CYS A 10 -6.05 7.05 7.75
N ARG A 11 -4.99 6.99 8.56
CA ARG A 11 -5.14 6.92 10.02
C ARG A 11 -5.64 8.28 10.51
N VAL A 12 -6.42 8.29 11.59
CA VAL A 12 -6.93 9.50 12.21
C VAL A 12 -6.67 9.42 13.71
N LEU A 13 -6.23 10.52 14.30
CA LEU A 13 -5.91 10.69 15.72
C LEU A 13 -6.90 11.67 16.36
N LEU A 14 -6.96 11.78 17.69
CA LEU A 14 -7.88 12.70 18.35
C LEU A 14 -7.32 13.31 19.65
N ILE A 15 -7.60 14.59 19.89
CA ILE A 15 -7.34 15.26 21.16
C ILE A 15 -8.34 16.39 21.42
N PHE A 16 -8.51 16.77 22.70
CA PHE A 16 -9.33 17.92 23.08
C PHE A 16 -8.52 19.22 22.99
N ALA A 17 -8.88 20.13 22.09
CA ALA A 17 -8.16 21.39 21.87
C ALA A 17 -9.01 22.50 21.21
N THR A 18 -8.91 23.71 21.75
CA THR A 18 -9.48 24.98 21.26
C THR A 18 -8.42 25.80 20.53
N ASN A 19 -8.81 26.75 19.68
CA ASN A 19 -7.88 27.55 18.85
C ASN A 19 -7.42 28.87 19.50
N SER A 20 -7.94 29.24 20.66
CA SER A 20 -7.67 30.53 21.29
C SER A 20 -6.73 30.36 22.48
N ILE A 21 -5.43 30.52 22.24
CA ILE A 21 -4.45 30.82 23.29
C ILE A 21 -4.66 32.31 23.63
N PRO A 22 -5.05 32.70 24.87
CA PRO A 22 -5.10 34.12 25.23
C PRO A 22 -3.72 34.75 25.07
N ALA A 23 -3.63 35.87 24.36
CA ALA A 23 -2.39 36.61 24.12
C ALA A 23 -1.87 37.38 25.36
N GLU A 24 -2.42 37.12 26.54
CA GLU A 24 -2.05 37.82 27.77
C GLU A 24 -1.20 36.91 28.65
N PHE A 25 0.12 36.92 28.47
CA PHE A 25 1.13 36.77 29.53
C PHE A 25 2.54 36.83 28.91
N TYR A 26 2.89 37.98 28.32
CA TYR A 26 4.30 38.34 28.05
C TYR A 26 4.48 39.83 28.30
N CYS A 27 4.59 40.21 29.57
CA CYS A 27 5.02 41.54 29.98
C CYS A 27 6.28 41.42 30.85
N CYS A 28 7.41 41.16 30.21
CA CYS A 28 8.72 41.59 30.69
C CYS A 28 9.71 41.56 29.52
N PHE A 29 10.08 42.77 29.08
CA PHE A 29 11.25 43.18 28.28
C PHE A 29 10.84 44.26 27.25
N ARG A 30 10.57 45.46 27.76
CA ARG A 30 10.78 46.70 27.00
C ARG A 30 11.90 47.48 27.70
N SER A 31 13.12 47.38 27.19
CA SER A 31 14.03 48.52 27.22
C SER A 31 15.17 48.37 26.20
N LYS A 32 15.21 49.36 25.30
CA LYS A 32 16.37 49.96 24.64
C LYS A 32 17.29 49.05 23.81
N MET A 33 17.07 49.07 22.49
CA MET A 33 18.11 49.51 21.55
C MET A 33 17.44 50.14 20.32
N VAL A 34 17.72 51.43 20.14
CA VAL A 34 17.32 52.26 19.00
C VAL A 34 18.27 51.95 17.84
N MET A 35 17.77 51.47 16.72
CA MET A 35 18.52 51.48 15.46
C MET A 35 18.30 52.82 14.74
N PRO A 36 19.34 53.54 14.30
CA PRO A 36 19.17 54.65 13.38
C PRO A 36 19.09 54.16 11.93
N ARG A 37 18.08 54.66 11.20
CA ARG A 37 17.98 54.59 9.73
C ARG A 37 18.94 55.59 9.07
N ARG A 38 19.57 55.22 7.95
CA ARG A 38 20.08 56.09 6.86
C ARG A 38 20.09 55.26 5.56
N SER A 39 19.24 55.56 4.56
CA SER A 39 19.37 56.52 3.44
C SER A 39 20.44 56.17 2.39
N GLU A 40 20.00 55.78 1.19
CA GLU A 40 20.76 55.69 -0.08
C GLU A 40 21.25 57.08 -0.59
N PRO A 41 21.93 57.21 -1.75
CA PRO A 41 23.08 56.46 -2.33
C PRO A 41 24.21 57.42 -2.82
N ARG A 42 25.44 56.93 -3.10
CA ARG A 42 26.37 57.56 -4.07
C ARG A 42 27.54 56.66 -4.52
N LYS A 43 28.04 56.99 -5.71
CA LYS A 43 28.77 56.18 -6.71
C LYS A 43 30.27 55.95 -6.48
N LYS A 44 30.73 54.78 -6.96
CA LYS A 44 32.00 54.37 -7.63
C LYS A 44 33.29 55.18 -7.40
N LYS A 45 34.37 54.46 -7.07
CA LYS A 45 35.60 54.38 -7.90
C LYS A 45 36.31 53.03 -7.72
N ASN A 46 36.83 52.54 -8.85
CA ASN A 46 37.46 51.24 -9.07
C ASN A 46 38.83 51.09 -8.40
N GLY A 47 39.12 49.87 -7.95
CA GLY A 47 40.44 49.32 -7.68
C GLY A 47 40.33 47.80 -7.63
N GLY A 48 40.37 47.14 -8.79
CA GLY A 48 40.24 45.70 -8.91
C GLY A 48 41.57 44.99 -8.74
N PHE A 49 41.55 43.82 -8.10
CA PHE A 49 42.46 42.72 -8.40
C PHE A 49 41.59 41.56 -8.90
N ALA A 50 41.70 41.31 -10.21
CA ALA A 50 41.07 40.20 -10.88
C ALA A 50 41.95 38.95 -10.79
N GLY A 51 41.32 37.78 -10.77
CA GLY A 51 41.86 36.59 -11.44
C GLY A 51 42.37 35.47 -10.55
N LEU A 52 41.45 34.65 -10.01
CA LEU A 52 41.74 33.23 -9.77
C LEU A 52 40.77 32.39 -10.60
N ASN A 53 41.30 31.92 -11.71
CA ASN A 53 40.67 31.07 -12.70
C ASN A 53 40.69 29.62 -12.17
N LEU A 54 39.51 29.08 -11.83
CA LEU A 54 39.35 27.75 -11.22
C LEU A 54 39.87 26.59 -12.10
N ASN A 55 40.15 26.84 -13.40
CA ASN A 55 40.71 25.83 -14.29
C ASN A 55 42.22 25.58 -14.13
N LYS A 56 42.90 26.27 -13.21
CA LYS A 56 44.33 26.04 -12.88
C LYS A 56 44.58 25.19 -11.63
N LEU A 57 43.55 24.72 -10.92
CA LEU A 57 43.74 23.83 -9.75
C LEU A 57 43.85 22.33 -10.10
N LEU A 58 43.72 21.97 -11.40
CA LEU A 58 43.67 20.58 -11.86
C LEU A 58 44.80 20.15 -12.80
N ALA A 59 45.93 20.87 -12.84
CA ALA A 59 47.07 20.45 -13.65
C ALA A 59 48.43 20.80 -13.01
N GLY A 60 49.16 19.77 -12.56
CA GLY A 60 50.61 19.79 -12.39
C GLY A 60 51.12 19.87 -10.93
N PRO A 61 52.20 19.13 -10.58
CA PRO A 61 52.55 18.81 -9.20
C PRO A 61 53.39 19.91 -8.54
N GLY A 62 53.11 20.21 -7.26
CA GLY A 62 53.99 20.98 -6.38
C GLY A 62 53.30 22.07 -5.57
N ALA A 63 52.72 21.71 -4.43
CA ALA A 63 52.45 22.64 -3.33
C ALA A 63 52.90 21.96 -2.02
N SER A 64 53.74 22.65 -1.25
CA SER A 64 54.41 22.08 -0.08
C SER A 64 53.48 22.01 1.15
N THR A 65 53.72 21.02 2.01
CA THR A 65 52.93 20.64 3.20
C THR A 65 52.77 21.76 4.24
N ILE A 66 53.50 22.88 4.12
CA ILE A 66 53.55 23.97 5.10
C ILE A 66 52.42 24.99 4.92
N ASP A 67 51.93 25.20 3.69
CA ASP A 67 50.87 26.20 3.42
C ASP A 67 49.47 25.70 3.83
N LEU A 68 49.25 24.38 3.86
CA LEU A 68 48.01 23.75 4.32
C LEU A 68 47.87 23.76 5.86
N LEU A 69 48.97 23.82 6.59
CA LEU A 69 48.96 23.74 8.06
C LEU A 69 48.63 25.11 8.71
N MET A 70 49.05 26.22 8.10
CA MET A 70 48.83 27.57 8.64
C MET A 70 47.39 28.06 8.49
N VAL A 71 46.64 27.59 7.50
CA VAL A 71 45.20 27.91 7.32
C VAL A 71 44.32 27.13 8.32
N ALA A 72 44.75 25.94 8.75
CA ALA A 72 44.01 25.10 9.68
C ALA A 72 44.16 25.54 11.16
N ILE A 73 45.30 26.10 11.56
CA ILE A 73 45.56 26.49 12.96
C ILE A 73 44.86 27.81 13.32
N GLY A 74 44.76 28.76 12.37
CA GLY A 74 44.13 30.08 12.62
C GLY A 74 42.61 30.03 12.82
N SER A 75 41.93 29.02 12.28
CA SER A 75 40.46 28.90 12.31
C SER A 75 39.95 28.11 13.54
N VAL A 76 40.77 27.22 14.12
CA VAL A 76 40.39 26.41 15.28
C VAL A 76 40.56 27.16 16.61
N VAL A 77 41.58 28.01 16.74
CA VAL A 77 41.88 28.72 18.01
C VAL A 77 40.92 29.90 18.26
N GLY A 78 40.44 30.57 17.21
CA GLY A 78 39.50 31.69 17.35
C GLY A 78 38.09 31.28 17.81
N THR A 79 37.67 30.05 17.51
CA THR A 79 36.32 29.55 17.85
C THR A 79 36.24 29.06 19.30
N PHE A 80 37.33 28.53 19.86
CA PHE A 80 37.36 28.01 21.23
C PHE A 80 37.40 29.10 22.32
N LEU A 81 37.94 30.29 22.01
CA LEU A 81 38.04 31.39 22.97
C LEU A 81 36.72 32.15 23.18
N ILE A 82 35.80 32.14 22.20
CA ILE A 82 34.49 32.80 22.32
C ILE A 82 33.49 31.97 23.12
N MET A 83 33.63 30.63 23.16
CA MET A 83 32.74 29.78 23.95
C MET A 83 33.03 29.76 25.45
N ARG A 84 34.19 30.26 25.90
CA ARG A 84 34.60 30.19 27.32
C ARG A 84 34.24 31.44 28.15
N PHE A 85 33.72 32.50 27.53
CA PHE A 85 33.40 33.78 28.20
C PHE A 85 31.90 34.12 28.32
N ILE A 86 31.00 33.18 28.00
CA ILE A 86 29.54 33.32 28.27
C ILE A 86 29.10 32.26 29.31
N GLY A 87 30.00 31.89 30.21
CA GLY A 87 29.67 31.19 31.46
C GLY A 87 29.38 32.22 32.55
N GLY A 88 28.16 32.74 32.57
CA GLY A 88 27.65 33.61 33.63
C GLY A 88 26.40 32.99 34.25
N GLU A 89 26.50 32.57 35.50
CA GLU A 89 25.41 32.04 36.31
C GLU A 89 24.25 33.05 36.39
N GLY A 90 23.12 32.68 35.79
CA GLY A 90 21.81 33.22 36.11
C GLY A 90 20.86 32.03 36.22
N ALA A 91 20.65 31.53 37.44
CA ALA A 91 19.61 30.55 37.71
C ALA A 91 18.24 31.19 37.44
N GLN A 92 17.80 31.11 36.19
CA GLN A 92 16.45 31.45 35.79
C GLN A 92 15.56 30.34 36.35
N LEU A 93 14.74 30.68 37.36
CA LEU A 93 13.72 29.79 37.91
C LEU A 93 12.91 29.21 36.74
N ASP A 94 13.00 27.90 36.51
CA ASP A 94 12.14 27.21 35.55
C ASP A 94 10.69 27.41 36.01
N PRO A 95 9.83 28.14 35.25
CA PRO A 95 8.45 28.38 35.66
C PRO A 95 7.73 27.04 35.84
N ALA A 96 6.80 26.94 36.81
CA ALA A 96 6.10 25.68 37.09
C ALA A 96 5.43 25.06 35.85
N TYR A 97 5.39 23.72 35.78
CA TYR A 97 4.79 22.98 34.66
C TYR A 97 3.35 23.42 34.39
N ASN A 98 3.07 23.80 33.14
CA ASN A 98 1.76 24.25 32.73
C ASN A 98 0.83 23.04 32.50
N ARG A 99 0.00 22.76 33.51
CA ARG A 99 -1.02 21.70 33.47
C ARG A 99 -2.26 22.06 32.65
N SER A 100 -2.35 23.29 32.16
CA SER A 100 -3.49 23.75 31.37
C SER A 100 -3.69 22.84 30.17
N GLN A 101 -4.85 22.23 30.10
CA GLN A 101 -5.28 21.53 28.92
C GLN A 101 -5.82 22.53 27.91
N LEU A 102 -5.69 22.25 26.61
CA LEU A 102 -6.08 23.20 25.57
C LEU A 102 -7.59 23.23 25.30
N TYR A 103 -8.43 22.68 26.17
CA TYR A 103 -9.88 22.67 26.02
C TYR A 103 -10.58 23.59 27.03
N THR A 104 -11.74 24.09 26.65
CA THR A 104 -12.68 24.74 27.58
C THR A 104 -14.03 24.06 27.41
N PRO A 105 -14.54 23.35 28.43
CA PRO A 105 -15.84 22.70 28.33
C PRO A 105 -16.94 23.76 28.21
N ARG A 106 -17.89 23.54 27.30
CA ARG A 106 -19.08 24.39 27.15
C ARG A 106 -20.29 23.68 27.76
N ASN A 107 -20.97 24.34 28.68
CA ASN A 107 -22.29 23.87 29.16
C ASN A 107 -23.34 24.19 28.09
N VAL A 108 -24.15 23.18 27.75
CA VAL A 108 -25.30 23.31 26.85
C VAL A 108 -26.58 22.92 27.58
N ASP A 109 -27.72 23.35 27.03
CA ASP A 109 -29.05 23.12 27.61
C ASP A 109 -29.27 21.64 27.98
N GLY A 110 -29.82 21.43 29.18
CA GLY A 110 -30.02 20.10 29.76
C GLY A 110 -28.80 19.54 30.51
N GLY A 111 -27.77 20.35 30.81
CA GLY A 111 -26.62 19.95 31.62
C GLY A 111 -25.58 19.10 30.88
N ALA A 112 -25.67 19.04 29.55
CA ALA A 112 -24.68 18.37 28.73
C ALA A 112 -23.39 19.21 28.64
N LEU A 113 -22.25 18.54 28.44
CA LEU A 113 -20.95 19.17 28.25
C LEU A 113 -20.49 18.98 26.81
N GLU A 114 -19.94 20.03 26.22
CA GLU A 114 -19.30 20.01 24.91
C GLU A 114 -17.81 20.32 24.99
N TYR A 115 -17.02 19.59 24.20
CA TYR A 115 -15.58 19.74 24.10
C TYR A 115 -15.17 19.87 22.64
N ASP A 116 -14.26 20.78 22.34
CA ASP A 116 -13.65 20.86 21.01
C ASP A 116 -12.68 19.69 20.79
N LEU A 117 -12.81 19.05 19.63
CA LEU A 117 -11.98 17.96 19.17
C LEU A 117 -11.12 18.40 18.00
N LEU A 118 -9.87 17.93 18.01
CA LEU A 118 -8.95 18.03 16.90
C LEU A 118 -8.50 16.62 16.51
N ALA A 119 -8.57 16.34 15.21
CA ALA A 119 -8.07 15.13 14.59
C ALA A 119 -6.97 15.45 13.58
N VAL A 120 -6.00 14.55 13.46
CA VAL A 120 -4.89 14.65 12.51
C VAL A 120 -4.77 13.33 11.76
N THR A 121 -4.38 13.39 10.48
CA THR A 121 -4.21 12.20 9.66
C THR A 121 -2.78 11.70 9.59
N ASP A 122 -2.62 10.40 9.53
CA ASP A 122 -1.49 9.78 8.84
C ASP A 122 -1.95 9.42 7.42
N LEU A 123 -1.25 9.95 6.42
CA LEU A 123 -1.53 9.70 5.00
C LEU A 123 -0.55 8.69 4.38
N ASP A 124 0.35 8.10 5.17
CA ASP A 124 1.42 7.24 4.68
C ASP A 124 2.16 7.91 3.50
N HIS A 125 2.30 7.18 2.39
CA HIS A 125 2.93 7.66 1.16
C HIS A 125 2.17 8.83 0.50
N ASP A 126 0.87 8.98 0.74
CA ASP A 126 0.04 10.05 0.18
C ASP A 126 0.28 11.40 0.90
N SER A 127 1.11 11.42 1.95
CA SER A 127 1.58 12.66 2.57
C SER A 127 2.40 13.53 1.61
N LYS A 128 3.07 12.92 0.62
CA LYS A 128 3.99 13.63 -0.28
C LYS A 128 3.26 14.48 -1.32
N LEU A 129 3.38 15.79 -1.23
CA LEU A 129 2.85 16.75 -2.22
C LEU A 129 3.82 17.02 -3.37
N SER A 130 5.11 17.02 -3.08
CA SER A 130 6.18 17.24 -4.05
C SER A 130 7.48 16.63 -3.53
N ASN A 131 8.56 16.70 -4.30
CA ASN A 131 9.87 16.21 -3.88
C ASN A 131 10.46 16.91 -2.64
N LYS A 132 9.88 18.04 -2.21
CA LYS A 132 10.34 18.82 -1.06
C LYS A 132 9.27 19.11 -0.03
N LYS A 133 8.03 18.62 -0.20
CA LYS A 133 6.92 19.00 0.65
C LYS A 133 6.01 17.83 0.95
N TRP A 134 5.72 17.65 2.23
CA TRP A 134 4.80 16.65 2.76
C TRP A 134 3.73 17.32 3.60
N GLN A 135 2.57 16.67 3.72
CA GLN A 135 1.45 17.18 4.50
C GLN A 135 0.72 16.10 5.29
N SER A 136 0.09 16.53 6.36
CA SER A 136 -0.99 15.86 7.07
C SER A 136 -2.24 16.76 7.02
N ILE A 137 -3.41 16.19 7.31
CA ILE A 137 -4.68 16.90 7.33
C ILE A 137 -5.20 16.96 8.76
N VAL A 138 -5.55 18.18 9.20
CA VAL A 138 -6.23 18.44 10.46
C VAL A 138 -7.72 18.57 10.20
N LYS A 139 -8.54 18.04 11.10
CA LYS A 139 -10.00 18.18 11.09
C LYS A 139 -10.51 18.48 12.49
N ARG A 140 -11.49 19.38 12.62
CA ARG A 140 -12.02 19.78 13.92
C ARG A 140 -13.48 19.38 14.07
N GLY A 141 -13.87 19.13 15.30
CA GLY A 141 -15.24 18.76 15.65
C GLY A 141 -15.56 19.11 17.08
N VAL A 142 -16.72 18.66 17.52
CA VAL A 142 -17.22 18.84 18.88
C VAL A 142 -17.69 17.49 19.38
N LEU A 143 -17.24 17.12 20.58
CA LEU A 143 -17.78 16.00 21.36
C LEU A 143 -18.79 16.55 22.33
N ARG A 144 -20.00 15.98 22.36
CA ARG A 144 -21.03 16.27 23.36
C ARG A 144 -21.28 15.04 24.21
N ILE A 145 -21.29 15.22 25.53
CA ILE A 145 -21.65 14.20 26.52
C ILE A 145 -22.90 14.65 27.30
N SER A 146 -23.85 13.74 27.49
CA SER A 146 -25.07 14.01 28.28
C SER A 146 -24.74 14.21 29.77
N ALA A 147 -25.63 14.89 30.49
CA ALA A 147 -25.46 15.16 31.93
C ALA A 147 -25.26 13.89 32.77
N ASP A 148 -25.95 12.80 32.40
CA ASP A 148 -25.83 11.49 33.05
C ASP A 148 -24.61 10.67 32.57
N GLN A 149 -23.83 11.21 31.64
CA GLN A 149 -22.66 10.59 31.02
C GLN A 149 -22.93 9.26 30.28
N LYS A 150 -24.19 8.95 29.98
CA LYS A 150 -24.58 7.71 29.28
C LYS A 150 -24.65 7.83 27.77
N ALA A 151 -24.77 9.05 27.25
CA ALA A 151 -24.80 9.33 25.82
C ALA A 151 -23.66 10.26 25.41
N VAL A 152 -22.96 9.89 24.34
CA VAL A 152 -21.90 10.71 23.73
C VAL A 152 -22.18 10.82 22.24
N SER A 153 -21.95 12.00 21.67
CA SER A 153 -22.03 12.23 20.23
C SER A 153 -20.84 13.06 19.76
N VAL A 154 -20.42 12.87 18.51
CA VAL A 154 -19.38 13.69 17.88
C VAL A 154 -19.91 14.28 16.59
N LYS A 155 -19.75 15.59 16.44
CA LYS A 155 -20.09 16.33 15.23
C LYS A 155 -18.83 16.95 14.66
N TRP A 156 -18.52 16.64 13.40
CA TRP A 156 -17.39 17.25 12.69
C TRP A 156 -17.80 18.55 12.02
N ASN A 157 -16.92 19.55 12.06
CA ASN A 157 -17.15 20.85 11.42
C ASN A 157 -16.83 20.76 9.93
N THR A 158 -17.79 21.12 9.08
CA THR A 158 -17.75 20.91 7.61
C THR A 158 -16.55 21.60 6.95
N ASP A 159 -16.19 22.80 7.38
CA ASP A 159 -15.16 23.65 6.75
C ASP A 159 -13.87 23.75 7.59
N SER A 160 -13.62 22.78 8.47
CA SER A 160 -12.49 22.81 9.40
C SER A 160 -11.22 22.11 8.93
N VAL A 161 -11.23 21.60 7.69
CA VAL A 161 -10.12 20.83 7.13
C VAL A 161 -8.97 21.78 6.80
N ALA A 162 -7.79 21.55 7.38
CA ALA A 162 -6.61 22.38 7.15
C ALA A 162 -5.35 21.51 7.01
N PRO A 163 -4.43 21.82 6.07
CA PRO A 163 -3.18 21.08 5.96
C PRO A 163 -2.18 21.51 7.04
N LEU A 164 -1.41 20.55 7.55
CA LEU A 164 -0.12 20.77 8.21
C LEU A 164 0.96 20.33 7.25
N SER A 165 1.99 21.13 7.01
CA SER A 165 3.05 20.76 6.06
C SER A 165 4.44 20.99 6.61
N THR A 166 5.39 20.19 6.12
CA THR A 166 6.83 20.33 6.39
C THR A 166 7.62 20.14 5.09
N GLU A 167 8.87 20.63 5.10
CA GLU A 167 9.87 20.34 4.07
C GLU A 167 10.98 19.40 4.59
N ILE A 168 10.91 19.01 5.88
CA ILE A 168 11.87 18.11 6.52
C ILE A 168 11.38 16.68 6.36
N SER A 169 12.19 15.81 5.75
CA SER A 169 11.85 14.39 5.56
C SER A 169 13.01 13.46 5.87
N ALA A 170 12.69 12.20 6.11
CA ALA A 170 13.64 11.11 6.29
C ALA A 170 13.29 9.99 5.29
N GLY A 171 14.24 9.62 4.43
CA GLY A 171 13.99 8.63 3.38
C GLY A 171 12.88 9.03 2.40
N GLY A 172 12.66 10.35 2.19
CA GLY A 172 11.62 10.87 1.30
C GLY A 172 10.19 10.79 1.84
N ARG A 173 10.02 10.57 3.15
CA ARG A 173 8.72 10.50 3.85
C ARG A 173 8.70 11.46 5.06
N ALA A 174 7.55 12.07 5.35
CA ALA A 174 7.32 12.97 6.48
C ALA A 174 5.82 13.24 6.67
N MET A 175 5.45 13.88 7.79
CA MET A 175 4.05 14.22 8.14
C MET A 175 3.12 13.00 8.24
N GLU A 176 3.70 11.84 8.53
CA GLU A 176 2.97 10.64 8.93
C GLU A 176 2.77 10.74 10.44
N LEU A 177 1.80 11.59 10.81
CA LEU A 177 1.57 11.97 12.19
C LEU A 177 0.79 10.86 12.89
N SER A 178 1.39 10.29 13.94
CA SER A 178 0.95 9.01 14.54
C SER A 178 0.35 9.11 15.94
N ASP A 179 0.50 10.24 16.65
CA ASP A 179 -0.33 10.55 17.82
C ASP A 179 -0.34 12.06 18.16
N LEU A 180 -1.21 12.45 19.09
CA LEU A 180 -1.34 13.81 19.63
C LEU A 180 -1.26 13.82 21.16
N ALA A 181 -0.58 14.82 21.73
CA ALA A 181 -0.58 15.06 23.18
C ALA A 181 -0.60 16.56 23.51
N VAL A 182 -1.24 16.94 24.63
CA VAL A 182 -1.06 18.27 25.23
C VAL A 182 -0.01 18.16 26.32
N PHE A 183 1.12 18.84 26.14
CA PHE A 183 2.26 18.82 27.05
C PHE A 183 2.76 20.24 27.31
N ASP A 184 2.84 20.65 28.58
CA ASP A 184 3.24 22.01 29.00
C ASP A 184 2.44 23.12 28.29
N GLY A 185 1.13 22.91 28.12
CA GLY A 185 0.24 23.83 27.40
C GLY A 185 0.44 23.88 25.87
N ARG A 186 1.20 22.95 25.29
CA ARG A 186 1.48 22.87 23.85
C ARG A 186 0.80 21.65 23.24
N LEU A 187 0.22 21.80 22.06
CA LEU A 187 -0.30 20.69 21.27
C LEU A 187 0.85 20.08 20.46
N LEU A 188 1.20 18.83 20.73
CA LEU A 188 2.31 18.14 20.10
C LEU A 188 1.83 16.96 19.25
N ALA A 189 2.53 16.69 18.16
CA ALA A 189 2.32 15.55 17.29
C ALA A 189 3.67 14.88 16.95
N ALA A 190 3.68 13.56 16.85
CA ALA A 190 4.88 12.81 16.46
C ALA A 190 4.79 12.38 15.00
N ASP A 191 5.85 12.61 14.22
CA ASP A 191 6.03 12.05 12.88
C ASP A 191 6.83 10.74 12.97
N ASP A 192 6.24 9.62 12.58
CA ASP A 192 6.84 8.30 12.76
C ASP A 192 7.95 7.96 11.73
N ARG A 193 8.14 8.81 10.73
CA ARG A 193 9.18 8.64 9.72
C ARG A 193 10.43 9.40 10.09
N THR A 194 10.25 10.68 10.40
CA THR A 194 11.35 11.55 10.79
C THR A 194 11.72 11.35 12.25
N GLY A 195 10.81 10.91 13.11
CA GLY A 195 11.01 10.91 14.56
C GLY A 195 10.96 12.32 15.16
N LEU A 196 10.53 13.34 14.40
CA LEU A 196 10.34 14.69 14.92
C LEU A 196 9.03 14.79 15.70
N ILE A 197 9.10 15.45 16.85
CA ILE A 197 7.94 15.99 17.54
C ILE A 197 7.70 17.41 17.04
N TYR A 198 6.52 17.66 16.51
CA TYR A 198 6.05 18.95 16.06
C TYR A 198 5.13 19.58 17.09
N GLU A 199 5.30 20.87 17.37
CA GLU A 199 4.28 21.69 17.99
C GLU A 199 3.31 22.19 16.93
N ILE A 200 2.01 21.94 17.14
CA ILE A 200 0.94 22.43 16.28
C ILE A 200 0.40 23.74 16.83
N LYS A 201 0.65 24.83 16.12
CA LYS A 201 0.13 26.16 16.46
C LYS A 201 -0.37 26.87 15.21
N GLU A 202 -1.59 27.41 15.25
CA GLU A 202 -2.19 28.16 14.13
C GLU A 202 -2.14 27.40 12.79
N ASN A 203 -2.44 26.09 12.82
CA ASN A 203 -2.36 25.18 11.67
C ASN A 203 -0.95 25.13 11.00
N LYS A 204 0.11 25.33 11.78
CA LYS A 204 1.50 25.10 11.37
C LYS A 204 2.14 24.07 12.28
N ALA A 205 3.05 23.27 11.72
CA ALA A 205 3.83 22.27 12.43
C ALA A 205 5.25 22.80 12.64
N TYR A 206 5.59 23.15 13.88
CA TYR A 206 6.91 23.67 14.24
C TYR A 206 7.76 22.53 14.81
N PRO A 207 8.89 22.15 14.19
CA PRO A 207 9.77 21.11 14.74
C PRO A 207 10.27 21.51 16.13
N TRP A 208 10.25 20.59 17.09
CA TRP A 208 10.72 20.84 18.45
C TRP A 208 11.87 19.91 18.85
N VAL A 209 11.62 18.60 18.93
CA VAL A 209 12.59 17.61 19.40
C VAL A 209 12.67 16.46 18.41
N PHE A 210 13.88 15.98 18.13
CA PHE A 210 14.12 14.81 17.30
C PHE A 210 14.37 13.58 18.18
N LEU A 211 13.63 12.50 17.93
CA LEU A 211 13.71 11.25 18.66
C LEU A 211 14.42 10.20 17.81
N ILE A 212 15.61 9.78 18.23
CA ILE A 212 16.37 8.71 17.57
C ILE A 212 15.78 7.34 17.95
N ASP A 213 15.76 6.39 17.01
CA ASP A 213 15.26 5.04 17.26
C ASP A 213 16.06 4.27 18.34
N GLY A 214 15.40 3.29 18.97
CA GLY A 214 16.04 2.38 19.91
C GLY A 214 16.71 3.07 21.12
N PRO A 215 17.94 2.68 21.50
CA PRO A 215 18.68 3.26 22.63
C PRO A 215 19.19 4.69 22.38
N GLY A 216 18.93 5.28 21.20
CA GLY A 216 19.42 6.61 20.82
C GLY A 216 20.70 6.62 19.99
N ASN A 217 21.18 5.45 19.55
CA ASN A 217 22.37 5.27 18.73
C ASN A 217 22.04 4.68 17.32
N ALA A 218 20.85 4.97 16.81
CA ALA A 218 20.41 4.55 15.48
C ALA A 218 20.59 5.68 14.45
N THR A 219 20.67 5.31 13.17
CA THR A 219 20.78 6.25 12.04
C THR A 219 19.43 6.75 11.52
N LYS A 220 18.33 6.35 12.16
CA LYS A 220 16.96 6.70 11.78
C LYS A 220 16.17 7.24 12.97
N GLY A 221 15.13 8.02 12.67
CA GLY A 221 14.16 8.48 13.65
C GLY A 221 13.36 7.32 14.24
N LEU A 222 12.89 7.52 15.47
CA LEU A 222 11.96 6.61 16.14
C LEU A 222 10.67 6.55 15.33
N LYS A 223 10.20 5.32 15.06
CA LYS A 223 8.82 5.10 14.63
C LYS A 223 7.89 5.30 15.82
N ALA A 224 7.57 6.55 16.10
CA ALA A 224 6.74 6.95 17.23
C ALA A 224 5.27 6.68 16.90
N GLU A 225 4.62 5.82 17.68
CA GLU A 225 3.26 5.32 17.43
C GLU A 225 2.26 5.81 18.48
N TRP A 226 2.73 6.33 19.62
CA TRP A 226 1.86 6.87 20.67
C TRP A 226 2.58 7.94 21.50
N LEU A 227 1.79 8.87 22.05
CA LEU A 227 2.22 9.94 22.95
C LEU A 227 1.35 9.97 24.22
N THR A 228 1.97 10.23 25.36
CA THR A 228 1.27 10.42 26.64
C THR A 228 2.09 11.26 27.60
N VAL A 229 1.45 11.79 28.64
CA VAL A 229 2.09 12.63 29.65
C VAL A 229 1.96 11.97 31.02
N LYS A 230 3.07 11.88 31.75
CA LYS A 230 3.10 11.40 33.13
C LYS A 230 3.95 12.33 33.98
N GLY A 231 3.30 13.00 34.95
CA GLY A 231 3.93 14.06 35.71
C GLY A 231 4.20 15.28 34.84
N ASP A 232 5.47 15.64 34.71
CA ASP A 232 5.98 16.78 33.94
C ASP A 232 6.79 16.34 32.71
N LYS A 233 6.60 15.10 32.26
CA LYS A 233 7.35 14.49 31.15
C LYS A 233 6.42 13.96 30.06
N LEU A 234 6.83 14.18 28.81
CA LEU A 234 6.23 13.57 27.63
C LEU A 234 6.86 12.21 27.40
N TYR A 235 6.03 11.20 27.18
CA TYR A 235 6.42 9.85 26.85
C TYR A 235 6.04 9.58 25.40
N ALA A 236 7.00 9.15 24.60
CA ALA A 236 6.80 8.71 23.22
C ALA A 236 7.29 7.28 23.07
N GLY A 237 6.47 6.39 22.51
CA GLY A 237 6.88 5.02 22.24
C GLY A 237 6.54 4.56 20.84
N GLY A 238 7.18 3.46 20.43
CA GLY A 238 6.89 2.81 19.16
C GLY A 238 5.94 1.63 19.31
N LEU A 239 6.03 0.71 18.34
CA LEU A 239 5.15 -0.45 18.21
C LEU A 239 5.07 -1.35 19.47
N GLY A 240 6.08 -1.33 20.33
CA GLY A 240 6.10 -2.14 21.56
C GLY A 240 6.23 -3.65 21.32
N LYS A 241 6.72 -4.05 20.14
CA LYS A 241 7.14 -5.43 19.84
C LYS A 241 8.53 -5.46 19.23
N GLU A 242 9.10 -6.64 19.11
CA GLU A 242 10.34 -6.88 18.39
C GLU A 242 10.19 -6.40 16.94
N TRP A 243 11.21 -5.72 16.40
CA TRP A 243 11.27 -5.46 14.97
C TRP A 243 11.60 -6.77 14.26
N THR A 244 10.81 -7.07 13.25
CA THR A 244 10.91 -8.31 12.48
C THR A 244 10.93 -7.99 10.98
N THR A 245 11.42 -8.93 10.17
CA THR A 245 11.13 -8.92 8.74
C THR A 245 9.62 -9.08 8.48
N THR A 246 9.19 -8.92 7.23
CA THR A 246 7.79 -9.12 6.81
C THR A 246 7.28 -10.55 7.06
N ASP A 247 8.18 -11.54 7.13
CA ASP A 247 7.91 -12.93 7.49
C ASP A 247 8.10 -13.23 9.00
N GLY A 248 8.25 -12.18 9.83
CA GLY A 248 8.34 -12.28 11.28
C GLY A 248 9.68 -12.79 11.82
N VAL A 249 10.75 -12.75 11.03
CA VAL A 249 12.09 -13.10 11.53
C VAL A 249 12.62 -11.94 12.37
N TYR A 250 13.08 -12.24 13.59
CA TYR A 250 13.65 -11.25 14.52
C TYR A 250 14.80 -10.44 13.89
N VAL A 251 14.84 -9.14 14.19
CA VAL A 251 15.94 -8.25 13.77
C VAL A 251 16.52 -7.48 14.96
N ASN A 252 15.69 -6.79 15.74
CA ASN A 252 16.11 -6.01 16.92
C ASN A 252 14.93 -5.65 17.84
N ASP A 253 15.24 -5.07 19.00
CA ASP A 253 14.26 -4.63 20.00
C ASP A 253 13.97 -3.12 19.96
N ASN A 254 14.41 -2.40 18.92
CA ASN A 254 14.33 -0.92 18.90
C ASN A 254 12.91 -0.37 19.15
N PRO A 255 11.82 -0.93 18.58
CA PRO A 255 10.47 -0.42 18.81
C PRO A 255 9.96 -0.61 20.24
N MET A 256 10.67 -1.37 21.08
CA MET A 256 10.40 -1.54 22.50
C MET A 256 11.14 -0.52 23.39
N TRP A 257 11.83 0.46 22.81
CA TRP A 257 12.40 1.59 23.53
C TRP A 257 11.47 2.80 23.49
N ILE A 258 11.17 3.35 24.66
CA ILE A 258 10.43 4.61 24.75
C ILE A 258 11.40 5.78 24.93
N LYS A 259 10.89 6.99 24.69
CA LYS A 259 11.58 8.26 24.90
C LYS A 259 10.82 9.05 25.94
N VAL A 260 11.54 9.55 26.93
CA VAL A 260 11.00 10.42 27.97
C VAL A 260 11.62 11.79 27.76
N VAL A 261 10.79 12.75 27.39
CA VAL A 261 11.21 14.10 27.01
C VAL A 261 10.85 15.06 28.14
N SER A 262 11.83 15.85 28.58
CA SER A 262 11.61 16.92 29.55
C SER A 262 10.93 18.12 28.89
N ARG A 263 10.50 19.09 29.70
CA ARG A 263 9.95 20.36 29.22
C ARG A 263 10.93 21.17 28.37
N THR A 264 12.21 21.09 28.72
CA THR A 264 13.30 21.76 28.00
C THR A 264 13.77 20.99 26.77
N GLY A 265 13.20 19.82 26.49
CA GLY A 265 13.50 19.00 25.32
C GLY A 265 14.62 17.97 25.53
N GLU A 266 15.08 17.77 26.75
CA GLU A 266 16.05 16.70 27.06
C GLU A 266 15.40 15.33 26.83
N VAL A 267 16.06 14.47 26.06
CA VAL A 267 15.55 13.15 25.71
C VAL A 267 16.28 12.07 26.49
N LYS A 268 15.52 11.26 27.23
CA LYS A 268 16.01 10.03 27.86
C LYS A 268 15.46 8.81 27.14
N HIS A 269 16.34 7.91 26.73
CA HIS A 269 16.01 6.62 26.12
C HIS A 269 15.81 5.57 27.21
N VAL A 270 14.64 4.93 27.28
CA VAL A 270 14.31 3.97 28.34
C VAL A 270 13.92 2.62 27.72
N PRO A 271 14.59 1.51 28.10
CA PRO A 271 14.24 0.19 27.59
C PRO A 271 12.94 -0.27 28.24
N TRP A 272 11.92 -0.53 27.43
CA TRP A 272 10.61 -1.02 27.88
C TRP A 272 10.33 -2.45 27.42
N ARG A 273 11.35 -3.17 26.96
CA ARG A 273 11.26 -4.58 26.55
C ARG A 273 10.48 -5.43 27.57
N ASP A 274 10.93 -5.44 28.82
CA ASP A 274 10.30 -6.25 29.86
C ASP A 274 8.89 -5.78 30.21
N VAL A 275 8.60 -4.49 30.03
CA VAL A 275 7.25 -3.92 30.23
C VAL A 275 6.32 -4.45 29.15
N PHE A 276 6.68 -4.33 27.87
CA PHE A 276 5.84 -4.82 26.77
C PHE A 276 5.66 -6.34 26.80
N VAL A 277 6.69 -7.09 27.18
CA VAL A 277 6.60 -8.54 27.40
C VAL A 277 5.57 -8.86 28.50
N LYS A 278 5.60 -8.16 29.63
CA LYS A 278 4.59 -8.35 30.70
C LYS A 278 3.18 -7.96 30.24
N VAL A 279 3.05 -6.88 29.47
CA VAL A 279 1.75 -6.44 28.91
C VAL A 279 1.16 -7.51 28.00
N ARG A 280 1.91 -8.07 27.05
CA ARG A 280 1.39 -9.14 26.18
C ARG A 280 1.12 -10.44 26.95
N ARG A 281 1.94 -10.79 27.95
CA ARG A 281 1.74 -11.96 28.81
C ARG A 281 0.49 -11.86 29.66
N ALA A 282 0.16 -10.67 30.16
CA ALA A 282 -1.09 -10.43 30.88
C ALA A 282 -2.32 -10.77 30.02
N ALA A 283 -2.21 -10.60 28.70
CA ALA A 283 -3.23 -11.00 27.74
C ALA A 283 -3.13 -12.47 27.26
N GLY A 284 -2.26 -13.28 27.87
CA GLY A 284 -2.05 -14.69 27.52
C GLY A 284 -1.23 -14.92 26.23
N ILE A 285 -0.47 -13.92 25.79
CA ILE A 285 0.32 -13.99 24.55
C ILE A 285 1.82 -14.13 24.89
N GLU A 286 2.45 -15.17 24.36
CA GLU A 286 3.89 -15.42 24.43
C GLU A 286 4.51 -15.34 23.03
N TYR A 287 5.81 -15.05 22.97
CA TYR A 287 6.56 -15.07 21.71
C TYR A 287 6.55 -16.50 21.11
N PRO A 288 6.31 -16.70 19.80
CA PRO A 288 6.36 -15.72 18.70
C PRO A 288 5.09 -14.88 18.48
N GLY A 289 4.04 -15.10 19.27
CA GLY A 289 2.89 -14.19 19.35
C GLY A 289 3.31 -12.78 19.77
N TYR A 290 2.50 -11.80 19.40
CA TYR A 290 2.86 -10.39 19.52
C TYR A 290 1.65 -9.50 19.77
N MET A 291 1.96 -8.27 20.20
CA MET A 291 1.00 -7.20 20.42
C MET A 291 1.60 -5.91 19.87
N ILE A 292 0.83 -5.14 19.10
CA ILE A 292 1.25 -3.84 18.56
C ILE A 292 0.52 -2.74 19.30
N HIS A 293 1.25 -1.73 19.76
CA HIS A 293 0.75 -0.62 20.55
C HIS A 293 0.83 0.70 19.76
N GLU A 294 -0.32 1.32 19.53
CA GLU A 294 -0.45 2.68 18.98
C GLU A 294 -1.36 3.56 19.86
N ALA A 295 -1.77 3.05 21.03
CA ALA A 295 -2.73 3.71 21.88
C ALA A 295 -2.41 3.38 23.34
N VAL A 296 -1.66 4.28 23.99
CA VAL A 296 -1.18 4.13 25.37
C VAL A 296 -1.39 5.44 26.12
N GLN A 297 -2.05 5.39 27.28
CA GLN A 297 -2.25 6.57 28.15
C GLN A 297 -1.89 6.28 29.60
N TRP A 298 -1.48 7.34 30.30
CA TRP A 298 -1.30 7.35 31.74
C TRP A 298 -2.47 8.13 32.37
N SER A 299 -3.02 7.61 33.47
CA SER A 299 -4.05 8.32 34.24
C SER A 299 -3.47 8.76 35.58
N ASP A 300 -3.41 10.07 35.81
CA ASP A 300 -3.09 10.63 37.13
C ASP A 300 -4.20 10.34 38.16
N VAL A 301 -5.45 10.15 37.72
CA VAL A 301 -6.58 9.83 38.60
C VAL A 301 -6.47 8.41 39.15
N HIS A 302 -6.21 7.44 38.27
CA HIS A 302 -6.14 6.03 38.64
C HIS A 302 -4.74 5.58 39.06
N GLN A 303 -3.70 6.39 38.80
CA GLN A 303 -2.28 6.04 38.98
C GLN A 303 -1.90 4.74 38.24
N LYS A 304 -2.42 4.58 37.02
CA LYS A 304 -2.32 3.37 36.20
C LYS A 304 -1.99 3.70 34.74
N TRP A 305 -1.36 2.75 34.07
CA TRP A 305 -1.15 2.73 32.62
C TRP A 305 -2.26 1.97 31.93
N PHE A 306 -2.70 2.47 30.78
CA PHE A 306 -3.78 1.89 29.97
C PHE A 306 -3.29 1.69 28.55
N PHE A 307 -3.42 0.48 28.03
CA PHE A 307 -3.03 0.09 26.68
C PHE A 307 -4.27 -0.42 25.94
N LEU A 308 -4.57 0.19 24.80
CA LEU A 308 -5.50 -0.35 23.81
C LEU A 308 -4.67 -0.80 22.61
N PRO A 309 -4.20 -2.06 22.55
CA PRO A 309 -3.35 -2.49 21.48
C PRO A 309 -4.07 -2.37 20.13
N ARG A 310 -3.33 -1.98 19.09
CA ARG A 310 -3.83 -2.01 17.72
C ARG A 310 -4.11 -3.44 17.31
N ARG A 311 -3.11 -4.31 17.53
CA ARG A 311 -3.08 -5.71 17.10
C ARG A 311 -2.72 -6.62 18.26
N ALA A 312 -3.26 -7.83 18.26
CA ALA A 312 -2.90 -8.89 19.19
C ALA A 312 -3.02 -10.26 18.49
N SER A 313 -1.99 -11.09 18.59
CA SER A 313 -1.93 -12.40 17.93
C SER A 313 -1.15 -13.40 18.76
N HIS A 314 -1.66 -14.63 18.87
CA HIS A 314 -0.89 -15.77 19.39
C HIS A 314 0.06 -16.35 18.33
N ASP A 315 -0.21 -16.07 17.06
CA ASP A 315 0.62 -16.50 15.93
C ASP A 315 1.78 -15.52 15.70
N LYS A 316 2.83 -16.03 15.04
CA LYS A 316 3.98 -15.24 14.59
C LYS A 316 3.55 -14.07 13.69
N TYR A 317 4.22 -12.93 13.83
CA TYR A 317 4.01 -11.77 12.95
C TYR A 317 4.24 -12.13 11.49
N THR A 318 3.29 -11.74 10.63
CA THR A 318 3.51 -11.54 9.20
C THR A 318 2.73 -10.31 8.78
N GLU A 319 3.31 -9.50 7.90
CA GLU A 319 2.69 -8.25 7.44
C GLU A 319 1.28 -8.50 6.87
N ALA A 320 1.14 -9.53 6.04
CA ALA A 320 -0.11 -9.88 5.38
C ALA A 320 -1.23 -10.34 6.34
N GLU A 321 -0.90 -10.92 7.50
CA GLU A 321 -1.92 -11.38 8.45
C GLU A 321 -2.25 -10.34 9.50
N ASP A 322 -1.28 -9.49 9.86
CA ASP A 322 -1.41 -8.44 10.87
C ASP A 322 -2.58 -7.49 10.59
N GLU A 323 -2.87 -7.20 9.31
CA GLU A 323 -3.99 -6.34 8.90
C GLU A 323 -5.35 -6.79 9.48
N THR A 324 -5.49 -8.10 9.76
CA THR A 324 -6.71 -8.71 10.31
C THR A 324 -6.59 -9.08 11.79
N ARG A 325 -5.49 -8.73 12.48
CA ARG A 325 -5.28 -9.04 13.91
C ARG A 325 -5.72 -7.91 14.85
N GLY A 326 -6.67 -7.08 14.43
CA GLY A 326 -7.28 -6.06 15.27
C GLY A 326 -7.90 -6.67 16.53
N THR A 327 -7.89 -5.93 17.64
CA THR A 327 -8.30 -6.45 18.95
C THR A 327 -9.33 -5.57 19.65
N ASN A 328 -9.95 -6.11 20.69
CA ASN A 328 -10.84 -5.40 21.62
C ASN A 328 -10.30 -5.43 23.06
N LEU A 329 -9.01 -5.76 23.25
CA LEU A 329 -8.39 -5.79 24.57
C LEU A 329 -8.08 -4.37 25.08
N LEU A 330 -8.29 -4.17 26.38
CA LEU A 330 -7.74 -3.10 27.19
C LEU A 330 -6.89 -3.74 28.29
N VAL A 331 -5.59 -3.45 28.28
CA VAL A 331 -4.66 -3.90 29.32
C VAL A 331 -4.40 -2.72 30.25
N ILE A 332 -4.64 -2.92 31.54
CA ILE A 332 -4.46 -1.92 32.58
C ILE A 332 -3.34 -2.41 33.50
N ALA A 333 -2.33 -1.58 33.72
CA ALA A 333 -1.21 -1.90 34.59
C ALA A 333 -1.08 -0.89 35.72
N ASP A 334 -0.68 -1.35 36.91
CA ASP A 334 -0.28 -0.44 37.99
C ASP A 334 0.99 0.35 37.62
N SER A 335 1.27 1.42 38.37
CA SER A 335 2.39 2.34 38.09
C SER A 335 3.77 1.68 38.06
N LYS A 336 3.90 0.48 38.64
CA LYS A 336 5.14 -0.31 38.72
C LYS A 336 5.17 -1.50 37.75
N PHE A 337 4.12 -1.73 36.96
CA PHE A 337 3.99 -2.90 36.08
C PHE A 337 4.17 -4.25 36.84
N SER A 338 3.65 -4.30 38.06
CA SER A 338 3.60 -5.49 38.92
C SER A 338 2.25 -6.19 38.89
N LYS A 339 1.18 -5.47 38.60
CA LYS A 339 -0.18 -6.03 38.50
C LYS A 339 -0.83 -5.58 37.21
N PHE A 340 -1.53 -6.51 36.56
CA PHE A 340 -2.21 -6.30 35.30
C PHE A 340 -3.66 -6.76 35.40
N GLU A 341 -4.54 -6.03 34.74
CA GLU A 341 -5.93 -6.36 34.51
C GLU A 341 -6.18 -6.29 33.00
N VAL A 342 -6.84 -7.30 32.45
CA VAL A 342 -7.16 -7.35 31.02
C VAL A 342 -8.67 -7.45 30.87
N VAL A 343 -9.26 -6.46 30.21
CA VAL A 343 -10.71 -6.42 29.94
C VAL A 343 -10.96 -6.34 28.44
N LYS A 344 -12.09 -6.87 28.00
CA LYS A 344 -12.55 -6.75 26.61
C LYS A 344 -13.52 -5.59 26.50
N VAL A 345 -13.33 -4.74 25.51
CA VAL A 345 -14.17 -3.56 25.33
C VAL A 345 -14.91 -3.56 24.00
N GLY A 346 -16.21 -3.82 24.10
CA GLY A 346 -17.08 -4.09 22.95
C GLY A 346 -16.80 -5.47 22.34
N GLU A 347 -17.56 -5.79 21.29
CA GLU A 347 -17.36 -7.01 20.51
C GLU A 347 -16.31 -6.83 19.42
N LEU A 348 -15.60 -7.91 19.08
CA LEU A 348 -14.64 -7.92 17.98
C LEU A 348 -15.34 -8.25 16.65
N ALA A 349 -16.30 -7.41 16.25
CA ALA A 349 -17.07 -7.62 15.01
C ALA A 349 -16.25 -7.32 13.73
N HIS A 350 -15.17 -6.56 13.85
CA HIS A 350 -14.35 -6.10 12.72
C HIS A 350 -12.86 -6.30 13.00
N PRO A 351 -12.32 -7.51 12.78
CA PRO A 351 -10.93 -7.83 13.08
C PRO A 351 -9.90 -7.04 12.24
N ALA A 352 -10.32 -6.42 11.13
CA ALA A 352 -9.47 -5.50 10.39
C ALA A 352 -9.23 -4.14 11.09
N ARG A 353 -10.04 -3.81 12.11
CA ARG A 353 -9.99 -2.51 12.81
C ARG A 353 -9.17 -2.61 14.09
N GLY A 354 -8.04 -1.91 14.12
CA GLY A 354 -7.17 -1.80 15.29
C GLY A 354 -7.29 -0.43 15.96
N PHE A 355 -7.17 -0.37 17.28
CA PHE A 355 -7.09 0.91 18.00
C PHE A 355 -5.83 1.69 17.57
N SER A 356 -6.00 2.98 17.28
CA SER A 356 -4.91 3.85 16.80
C SER A 356 -4.67 5.08 17.67
N ALA A 357 -5.62 5.42 18.55
CA ALA A 357 -5.46 6.49 19.54
C ALA A 357 -6.61 6.39 20.56
N PHE A 358 -6.40 6.90 21.77
CA PHE A 358 -7.49 7.20 22.69
C PHE A 358 -7.12 8.31 23.68
N GLN A 359 -8.14 8.95 24.22
CA GLN A 359 -8.04 9.97 25.26
C GLN A 359 -9.11 9.75 26.33
N PHE A 360 -8.77 10.04 27.59
CA PHE A 360 -9.76 10.14 28.66
C PHE A 360 -10.64 11.37 28.43
N ILE A 361 -11.94 11.24 28.60
CA ILE A 361 -12.86 12.37 28.48
C ILE A 361 -12.75 13.23 29.75
N PRO A 362 -12.40 14.51 29.64
CA PRO A 362 -12.28 15.38 30.81
C PRO A 362 -13.55 15.42 31.67
N GLY A 363 -13.38 15.64 32.97
CA GLY A 363 -14.50 15.72 33.92
C GLY A 363 -15.16 14.37 34.27
N THR A 364 -14.68 13.25 33.70
CA THR A 364 -15.25 11.91 33.94
C THR A 364 -14.47 11.08 34.96
N LYS A 365 -13.46 11.69 35.63
CA LYS A 365 -12.49 10.99 36.50
C LYS A 365 -11.83 9.80 35.79
N ASP A 366 -11.52 9.98 34.50
CA ASP A 366 -10.93 8.97 33.63
C ASP A 366 -11.74 7.66 33.54
N ASN A 367 -13.04 7.70 33.82
CA ASN A 367 -13.93 6.53 33.70
C ASN A 367 -14.49 6.36 32.28
N LEU A 368 -14.40 7.40 31.45
CA LEU A 368 -14.81 7.36 30.05
C LEU A 368 -13.63 7.69 29.14
N ILE A 369 -13.52 6.93 28.05
CA ILE A 369 -12.55 7.16 26.99
C ILE A 369 -13.27 7.38 25.66
N ILE A 370 -12.66 8.21 24.82
CA ILE A 370 -12.91 8.23 23.38
C ILE A 370 -11.72 7.54 22.70
N ALA A 371 -12.00 6.57 21.85
CA ALA A 371 -10.98 5.82 21.13
C ALA A 371 -11.27 5.82 19.63
N LEU A 372 -10.20 5.83 18.84
CA LEU A 372 -10.24 5.67 17.40
C LEU A 372 -9.74 4.28 17.03
N LYS A 373 -10.40 3.69 16.03
CA LYS A 373 -9.90 2.53 15.32
C LYS A 373 -9.66 2.90 13.85
N SER A 374 -8.52 2.51 13.32
CA SER A 374 -8.22 2.62 11.89
C SER A 374 -8.27 1.25 11.23
N GLU A 375 -8.45 1.25 9.91
CA GLU A 375 -8.60 0.06 9.08
C GLU A 375 -7.71 0.23 7.85
N GLU A 376 -6.58 -0.47 7.83
CA GLU A 376 -5.78 -0.67 6.61
C GLU A 376 -6.51 -1.75 5.79
N LYS A 377 -7.10 -1.35 4.66
CA LYS A 377 -7.92 -2.26 3.85
C LYS A 377 -7.35 -2.42 2.45
N ASP A 378 -6.35 -3.28 2.34
CA ASP A 378 -5.91 -3.85 1.07
C ASP A 378 -6.90 -4.95 0.64
N GLY A 379 -8.13 -4.57 0.35
CA GLY A 379 -9.23 -5.52 0.14
C GLY A 379 -10.51 -4.91 -0.40
N LYS A 380 -10.40 -3.84 -1.19
CA LYS A 380 -11.57 -3.25 -1.86
C LYS A 380 -11.59 -3.66 -3.33
N PRO A 381 -12.78 -3.97 -3.89
CA PRO A 381 -12.92 -4.17 -5.32
C PRO A 381 -12.69 -2.90 -6.12
N VAL A 382 -12.14 -3.04 -7.33
CA VAL A 382 -12.00 -1.94 -8.29
C VAL A 382 -13.36 -1.29 -8.59
N ASN A 383 -14.37 -2.10 -8.92
CA ASN A 383 -15.70 -1.62 -9.30
C ASN A 383 -16.32 -0.69 -8.24
N LYS A 384 -16.17 -1.06 -6.96
CA LYS A 384 -16.70 -0.27 -5.84
C LYS A 384 -15.98 1.07 -5.71
N GLN A 385 -14.65 1.10 -5.79
CA GLN A 385 -13.89 2.32 -5.60
C GLN A 385 -14.06 3.29 -6.78
N ILE A 386 -14.01 2.79 -8.01
CA ILE A 386 -14.17 3.62 -9.20
C ILE A 386 -15.55 4.27 -9.25
N ASN A 387 -16.62 3.54 -8.89
CA ASN A 387 -17.96 4.10 -8.81
C ASN A 387 -18.13 5.15 -7.70
N ILE A 388 -17.45 4.99 -6.56
CA ILE A 388 -17.45 6.02 -5.50
C ILE A 388 -16.73 7.28 -5.98
N ALA A 389 -15.55 7.13 -6.60
CA ALA A 389 -14.77 8.25 -7.13
C ALA A 389 -15.56 8.99 -8.22
N HIS A 390 -16.13 8.23 -9.15
CA HIS A 390 -16.96 8.73 -10.25
C HIS A 390 -18.16 9.56 -9.75
N LYS A 391 -18.97 9.02 -8.82
CA LYS A 391 -20.11 9.73 -8.23
C LYS A 391 -19.70 11.02 -7.51
N LYS A 392 -18.57 10.97 -6.78
CA LYS A 392 -18.01 12.16 -6.10
C LYS A 392 -17.56 13.22 -7.10
N LEU A 393 -16.90 12.81 -8.18
CA LEU A 393 -16.40 13.72 -9.21
C LEU A 393 -17.55 14.43 -9.92
N ILE A 394 -18.56 13.69 -10.40
CA ILE A 394 -19.73 14.30 -11.07
C ILE A 394 -20.41 15.29 -10.13
N LYS A 395 -20.67 14.89 -8.88
CA LYS A 395 -21.34 15.74 -7.90
C LYS A 395 -20.51 16.98 -7.53
N GLY A 396 -19.21 16.80 -7.31
CA GLY A 396 -18.31 17.87 -6.89
C GLY A 396 -18.04 18.90 -7.99
N ALA A 397 -17.82 18.43 -9.22
CA ALA A 397 -17.59 19.28 -10.38
C ALA A 397 -18.87 19.77 -11.06
N ARG A 398 -20.06 19.34 -10.59
CA ARG A 398 -21.38 19.71 -11.14
C ARG A 398 -21.49 19.42 -12.64
N LEU A 399 -20.88 18.32 -13.09
CA LEU A 399 -20.86 17.95 -14.50
C LEU A 399 -22.25 17.47 -14.94
N LYS A 400 -22.69 17.90 -16.13
CA LYS A 400 -23.84 17.29 -16.81
C LYS A 400 -23.39 15.95 -17.37
N TRP A 401 -23.85 14.87 -16.74
CA TRP A 401 -23.52 13.51 -17.14
C TRP A 401 -24.70 12.89 -17.88
N GLY A 402 -24.57 12.78 -19.20
CA GLY A 402 -25.58 12.21 -20.09
C GLY A 402 -25.28 10.76 -20.48
N ASP A 403 -26.22 10.12 -21.15
CA ASP A 403 -26.14 8.71 -21.56
C ASP A 403 -24.87 8.36 -22.34
N ALA A 404 -24.47 9.20 -23.31
CA ALA A 404 -23.26 8.96 -24.10
C ALA A 404 -21.98 8.91 -23.23
N TYR A 405 -21.88 9.76 -22.20
CA TYR A 405 -20.75 9.74 -21.26
C TYR A 405 -20.80 8.51 -20.36
N GLU A 406 -21.99 8.11 -19.89
CA GLU A 406 -22.15 6.90 -19.09
C GLU A 406 -21.74 5.66 -19.88
N ARG A 407 -22.18 5.54 -21.13
CA ARG A 407 -21.80 4.43 -22.01
C ARG A 407 -20.30 4.39 -22.27
N ALA A 408 -19.67 5.55 -22.50
CA ALA A 408 -18.21 5.65 -22.63
C ALA A 408 -17.49 5.26 -21.33
N PHE A 409 -18.01 5.63 -20.17
CA PHE A 409 -17.46 5.21 -18.89
C PHE A 409 -17.57 3.68 -18.69
N GLN A 410 -18.74 3.11 -18.97
CA GLN A 410 -18.94 1.65 -18.90
C GLN A 410 -18.06 0.90 -19.91
N PHE A 411 -17.85 1.43 -21.12
CA PHE A 411 -16.90 0.88 -22.08
C PHE A 411 -15.48 0.77 -21.49
N ASN A 412 -14.99 1.83 -20.83
CA ASN A 412 -13.68 1.81 -20.19
C ASN A 412 -13.61 0.82 -19.02
N LEU A 413 -14.69 0.67 -18.24
CA LEU A 413 -14.78 -0.38 -17.23
C LEU A 413 -14.71 -1.77 -17.86
N GLY A 414 -15.40 -1.98 -18.99
CA GLY A 414 -15.33 -3.23 -19.75
C GLY A 414 -13.92 -3.54 -20.27
N ASN A 415 -13.15 -2.52 -20.68
CA ASN A 415 -11.74 -2.69 -21.05
C ASN A 415 -10.85 -3.09 -19.88
N ALA A 416 -11.14 -2.58 -18.68
CA ALA A 416 -10.48 -3.04 -17.46
C ALA A 416 -10.86 -4.49 -17.12
N GLU A 417 -12.12 -4.89 -17.32
CA GLU A 417 -12.54 -6.29 -17.16
C GLU A 417 -11.85 -7.23 -18.14
N PHE A 418 -11.72 -6.81 -19.40
CA PHE A 418 -10.91 -7.51 -20.39
C PHE A 418 -9.46 -7.62 -19.91
N SER A 419 -8.83 -6.51 -19.53
CA SER A 419 -7.42 -6.51 -19.10
C SER A 419 -7.15 -7.44 -17.91
N CYS A 420 -8.12 -7.62 -17.01
CA CYS A 420 -8.01 -8.56 -15.88
C CYS A 420 -8.60 -9.95 -16.17
N GLY A 421 -9.35 -10.12 -17.27
CA GLY A 421 -10.16 -11.32 -17.54
C GLY A 421 -11.19 -11.59 -16.44
N ALA A 422 -11.69 -10.57 -15.75
CA ALA A 422 -12.51 -10.77 -14.56
C ALA A 422 -13.46 -9.62 -14.30
N LYS A 423 -14.54 -9.90 -13.55
CA LYS A 423 -15.44 -8.87 -13.02
C LYS A 423 -14.64 -7.95 -12.10
N LEU A 424 -14.79 -6.64 -12.24
CA LEU A 424 -14.07 -5.67 -11.38
C LEU A 424 -14.44 -5.75 -9.89
N ASP A 425 -15.48 -6.52 -9.54
CA ASP A 425 -15.83 -6.84 -8.15
C ASP A 425 -14.87 -7.85 -7.50
N ASP A 426 -14.17 -8.65 -8.30
CA ASP A 426 -13.19 -9.64 -7.84
C ASP A 426 -11.75 -9.12 -7.88
N VAL A 427 -11.51 -8.02 -8.60
CA VAL A 427 -10.17 -7.45 -8.82
C VAL A 427 -9.77 -6.51 -7.69
N SER A 428 -8.51 -6.64 -7.23
CA SER A 428 -7.95 -5.81 -6.15
C SER A 428 -7.77 -4.35 -6.57
N TRP A 429 -8.48 -3.42 -5.93
CA TRP A 429 -8.32 -1.98 -6.20
C TRP A 429 -6.88 -1.49 -6.13
N ARG A 430 -6.10 -2.01 -5.18
CA ARG A 430 -4.73 -1.54 -4.94
C ARG A 430 -3.68 -2.22 -5.81
N ASN A 431 -3.95 -3.46 -6.21
CA ASN A 431 -2.93 -4.33 -6.82
C ASN A 431 -3.32 -4.83 -8.21
N TRP A 432 -4.36 -4.27 -8.83
CA TRP A 432 -4.80 -4.67 -10.18
C TRP A 432 -3.70 -4.45 -11.24
N ASP A 433 -2.88 -3.44 -11.05
CA ASP A 433 -1.79 -2.94 -11.91
C ASP A 433 -0.40 -3.15 -11.27
N GLN A 434 -0.26 -4.07 -10.31
CA GLN A 434 0.96 -4.21 -9.49
C GLN A 434 2.26 -4.39 -10.30
N ASN A 435 2.17 -4.91 -11.53
CA ASN A 435 3.32 -5.13 -12.40
C ASN A 435 3.92 -3.82 -12.90
N GLU A 436 3.13 -2.74 -13.00
CA GLU A 436 3.61 -1.42 -13.44
C GLU A 436 4.57 -0.75 -12.45
N ALA A 437 4.74 -1.34 -11.25
CA ALA A 437 5.79 -0.94 -10.32
C ALA A 437 7.22 -1.16 -10.86
N VAL A 438 7.39 -1.94 -11.93
CA VAL A 438 8.66 -2.14 -12.63
C VAL A 438 8.53 -1.83 -14.11
N HIS A 439 9.66 -1.57 -14.77
CA HIS A 439 9.70 -1.27 -16.21
C HIS A 439 9.05 -2.39 -17.04
N GLN A 440 8.05 -2.01 -17.83
CA GLN A 440 7.33 -2.89 -18.74
C GLN A 440 7.95 -2.87 -20.15
N PHE A 441 7.54 -3.81 -21.00
CA PHE A 441 7.93 -3.82 -22.40
C PHE A 441 7.40 -2.58 -23.12
N ALA A 442 8.31 -1.73 -23.58
CA ALA A 442 7.98 -0.57 -24.40
C ALA A 442 7.89 -0.95 -25.89
N GLY A 443 7.38 -0.03 -26.71
CA GLY A 443 7.30 -0.19 -28.16
C GLY A 443 5.88 -0.42 -28.67
N ALA A 444 5.77 -0.81 -29.94
CA ALA A 444 4.49 -1.05 -30.58
C ALA A 444 3.86 -2.37 -30.11
N HIS A 445 2.54 -2.35 -29.88
CA HIS A 445 1.76 -3.58 -29.77
C HIS A 445 1.53 -4.10 -31.19
N ALA A 446 1.84 -5.37 -31.42
CA ALA A 446 1.76 -5.99 -32.74
C ALA A 446 0.82 -7.20 -32.73
N LEU A 447 0.11 -7.39 -33.83
CA LEU A 447 -0.63 -8.61 -34.10
C LEU A 447 0.29 -9.61 -34.80
N LEU A 448 0.43 -10.81 -34.24
CA LEU A 448 1.14 -11.91 -34.90
C LEU A 448 0.22 -12.53 -35.96
N THR A 449 0.30 -12.03 -37.19
CA THR A 449 -0.62 -12.36 -38.30
C THR A 449 -0.53 -13.81 -38.76
N ASP A 450 0.63 -14.45 -38.62
CA ASP A 450 0.81 -15.87 -38.91
C ASP A 450 0.49 -16.76 -37.69
N GLY A 451 0.05 -16.15 -36.59
CA GLY A 451 -0.28 -16.83 -35.33
C GLY A 451 0.96 -17.15 -34.50
N SER A 452 0.75 -17.61 -33.27
CA SER A 452 1.83 -18.04 -32.37
C SER A 452 2.28 -19.48 -32.61
N VAL A 453 1.55 -20.26 -33.43
CA VAL A 453 1.80 -21.70 -33.61
C VAL A 453 3.20 -21.96 -34.16
N GLU A 454 3.63 -21.23 -35.19
CA GLU A 454 4.98 -21.40 -35.78
C GLU A 454 6.10 -21.18 -34.73
N LEU A 455 5.94 -20.17 -33.86
CA LEU A 455 6.87 -19.93 -32.76
C LEU A 455 6.91 -21.11 -31.78
N ILE A 456 5.74 -21.67 -31.44
CA ILE A 456 5.65 -22.81 -30.53
C ILE A 456 6.24 -24.07 -31.16
N GLU A 457 5.97 -24.33 -32.44
CA GLU A 457 6.55 -25.46 -33.18
C GLU A 457 8.08 -25.37 -33.24
N LYS A 458 8.62 -24.16 -33.47
CA LYS A 458 10.07 -23.94 -33.43
C LYS A 458 10.69 -24.13 -32.05
N LEU A 459 9.98 -23.74 -30.98
CA LEU A 459 10.44 -24.01 -29.63
C LEU A 459 10.38 -25.51 -29.27
N ALA A 460 9.47 -26.26 -29.90
CA ALA A 460 9.30 -27.70 -29.68
C ALA A 460 10.30 -28.57 -30.47
N GLU A 461 10.97 -28.01 -31.47
CA GLU A 461 11.87 -28.73 -32.37
C GLU A 461 13.03 -29.38 -31.59
N GLY A 462 13.18 -30.71 -31.74
CA GLY A 462 14.23 -31.47 -31.05
C GLY A 462 13.98 -31.78 -29.56
N ILE A 463 12.79 -31.46 -29.02
CA ILE A 463 12.41 -31.76 -27.64
C ILE A 463 11.60 -33.06 -27.56
N ASP A 464 11.86 -33.89 -26.55
CA ASP A 464 11.06 -35.09 -26.26
C ASP A 464 9.70 -34.71 -25.64
N ILE A 465 8.68 -34.52 -26.48
CA ILE A 465 7.32 -34.14 -26.06
C ILE A 465 6.38 -35.35 -26.14
N ARG A 466 5.64 -35.59 -25.05
CA ARG A 466 4.68 -36.71 -24.94
C ARG A 466 3.25 -36.21 -24.79
N PHE A 467 2.49 -36.26 -25.88
CA PHE A 467 1.04 -35.97 -25.88
C PHE A 467 0.24 -37.10 -25.21
N GLU A 468 -0.98 -36.83 -24.74
CA GLU A 468 -1.85 -37.82 -24.07
C GLU A 468 -1.26 -38.42 -22.77
N HIS A 469 -0.36 -37.70 -22.11
CA HIS A 469 0.24 -38.07 -20.81
C HIS A 469 -0.23 -37.10 -19.72
N GLU A 470 -1.53 -37.07 -19.44
CA GLU A 470 -2.07 -36.20 -18.39
C GLU A 470 -1.51 -36.61 -17.02
N VAL A 471 -0.71 -35.74 -16.41
CA VAL A 471 -0.15 -35.96 -15.07
C VAL A 471 -1.25 -35.94 -14.02
N ARG A 472 -1.29 -36.97 -13.17
CA ARG A 472 -2.24 -37.09 -12.05
C ARG A 472 -1.58 -36.99 -10.69
N THR A 473 -0.35 -37.47 -10.56
CA THR A 473 0.37 -37.48 -9.29
C THR A 473 1.83 -37.10 -9.49
N ILE A 474 2.35 -36.24 -8.61
CA ILE A 474 3.77 -35.92 -8.51
C ILE A 474 4.22 -36.22 -7.07
N GLU A 475 5.17 -37.13 -6.93
CA GLU A 475 5.66 -37.62 -5.64
C GLU A 475 7.16 -37.38 -5.49
N TRP A 476 7.57 -36.69 -4.42
CA TRP A 476 8.98 -36.40 -4.11
C TRP A 476 9.29 -36.62 -2.62
N PRO A 477 9.04 -37.84 -2.08
CA PRO A 477 9.24 -38.09 -0.65
C PRO A 477 10.70 -37.85 -0.26
N ARG A 478 10.92 -37.32 0.96
CA ARG A 478 12.27 -37.08 1.52
C ARG A 478 13.15 -38.33 1.54
N THR A 479 12.55 -39.52 1.54
CA THR A 479 13.22 -40.82 1.56
C THR A 479 13.78 -41.26 0.21
N ARG A 480 13.44 -40.58 -0.90
CA ARG A 480 13.95 -40.90 -2.25
C ARG A 480 14.73 -39.72 -2.81
N LYS A 481 15.71 -39.98 -3.68
CA LYS A 481 16.45 -38.92 -4.38
C LYS A 481 15.72 -38.37 -5.61
N SER A 482 14.88 -39.18 -6.26
CA SER A 482 14.14 -38.79 -7.47
C SER A 482 12.67 -38.42 -7.20
N VAL A 483 12.11 -37.63 -8.12
CA VAL A 483 10.68 -37.31 -8.23
C VAL A 483 10.02 -38.34 -9.15
N THR A 484 8.84 -38.84 -8.76
CA THR A 484 8.02 -39.76 -9.56
C THR A 484 6.79 -39.03 -10.08
N VAL A 485 6.55 -39.09 -11.38
CA VAL A 485 5.37 -38.52 -12.05
C VAL A 485 4.52 -39.65 -12.59
N THR A 486 3.26 -39.73 -12.17
CA THR A 486 2.29 -40.74 -12.65
C THR A 486 1.23 -40.08 -13.50
N CYS A 487 1.04 -40.60 -14.71
CA CYS A 487 0.05 -40.14 -15.67
C CYS A 487 -1.26 -40.93 -15.55
N GLN A 488 -2.36 -40.38 -16.04
CA GLN A 488 -3.68 -41.03 -16.04
C GLN A 488 -3.68 -42.35 -16.81
N ASN A 489 -2.91 -42.44 -17.89
CA ASN A 489 -2.76 -43.66 -18.69
C ASN A 489 -1.91 -44.76 -18.00
N GLY A 490 -1.54 -44.58 -16.74
CA GLY A 490 -0.76 -45.53 -15.94
C GLY A 490 0.75 -45.44 -16.14
N LYS A 491 1.24 -44.68 -17.12
CA LYS A 491 2.68 -44.49 -17.33
C LYS A 491 3.32 -43.69 -16.20
N LYS A 492 4.55 -44.05 -15.87
CA LYS A 492 5.34 -43.43 -14.80
C LYS A 492 6.68 -42.95 -15.35
N PHE A 493 7.10 -41.78 -14.88
CA PHE A 493 8.38 -41.18 -15.19
C PHE A 493 9.12 -40.87 -13.90
N THR A 494 10.44 -40.94 -13.95
CA THR A 494 11.32 -40.56 -12.84
C THR A 494 12.33 -39.53 -13.32
N ALA A 495 12.55 -38.49 -12.53
CA ALA A 495 13.53 -37.44 -12.80
C ALA A 495 14.11 -36.90 -11.51
N ASP A 496 15.27 -36.24 -11.56
CA ASP A 496 15.86 -35.60 -10.38
C ASP A 496 15.08 -34.35 -9.96
N LYS A 497 14.57 -33.61 -10.95
CA LYS A 497 13.82 -32.36 -10.79
C LYS A 497 12.62 -32.34 -11.73
N VAL A 498 11.54 -31.66 -11.34
CA VAL A 498 10.33 -31.48 -12.16
C VAL A 498 9.97 -30.00 -12.22
N LEU A 499 9.76 -29.48 -13.43
CA LEU A 499 9.19 -28.17 -13.67
C LEU A 499 7.69 -28.31 -13.96
N VAL A 500 6.88 -27.60 -13.20
CA VAL A 500 5.42 -27.56 -13.36
C VAL A 500 5.03 -26.26 -14.05
N THR A 501 4.43 -26.37 -15.23
CA THR A 501 4.01 -25.21 -16.05
C THR A 501 2.50 -25.21 -16.36
N VAL A 502 1.72 -26.00 -15.62
CA VAL A 502 0.27 -26.08 -15.85
C VAL A 502 -0.41 -24.76 -15.47
N PRO A 503 -1.52 -24.39 -16.13
CA PRO A 503 -2.27 -23.18 -15.82
C PRO A 503 -2.73 -23.11 -14.36
N LEU A 504 -2.87 -21.90 -13.84
CA LEU A 504 -3.27 -21.66 -12.45
C LEU A 504 -4.61 -22.34 -12.11
N ALA A 505 -5.59 -22.30 -13.02
CA ALA A 505 -6.88 -22.94 -12.83
C ALA A 505 -6.77 -24.47 -12.65
N VAL A 506 -5.81 -25.14 -13.32
CA VAL A 506 -5.56 -26.58 -13.15
C VAL A 506 -5.04 -26.88 -11.74
N LEU A 507 -4.17 -26.02 -11.22
CA LEU A 507 -3.66 -26.12 -9.85
C LEU A 507 -4.77 -25.86 -8.81
N GLN A 508 -5.59 -24.84 -9.04
CA GLN A 508 -6.73 -24.48 -8.17
C GLN A 508 -7.83 -25.55 -8.16
N LYS A 509 -8.08 -26.23 -9.29
CA LYS A 509 -9.00 -27.37 -9.40
C LYS A 509 -8.41 -28.67 -8.82
N HIS A 510 -7.17 -28.64 -8.30
CA HIS A 510 -6.48 -29.78 -7.68
C HIS A 510 -6.42 -31.04 -8.58
N ARG A 511 -6.27 -30.86 -9.90
CA ARG A 511 -6.22 -31.99 -10.85
C ARG A 511 -4.94 -32.83 -10.76
N ILE A 512 -3.90 -32.27 -10.15
CA ILE A 512 -2.63 -32.94 -9.86
C ILE A 512 -2.50 -33.10 -8.34
N LYS A 513 -2.33 -34.35 -7.90
CA LYS A 513 -2.03 -34.68 -6.50
C LYS A 513 -0.54 -34.56 -6.25
N PHE A 514 -0.18 -33.70 -5.31
CA PHE A 514 1.19 -33.50 -4.86
C PHE A 514 1.44 -34.29 -3.56
N ASN A 515 2.54 -35.04 -3.51
CA ASN A 515 2.95 -35.80 -2.31
C ASN A 515 4.46 -35.60 -2.03
N PRO A 516 4.86 -34.86 -0.98
CA PRO A 516 4.02 -34.22 0.04
C PRO A 516 3.12 -33.09 -0.48
N LYS A 517 2.19 -32.60 0.36
CA LYS A 517 1.34 -31.45 0.03
C LYS A 517 2.20 -30.21 -0.26
N LEU A 518 1.77 -29.38 -1.21
CA LEU A 518 2.41 -28.08 -1.47
C LEU A 518 2.40 -27.18 -0.22
N PRO A 519 3.42 -26.34 -0.01
CA PRO A 519 3.49 -25.43 1.13
C PRO A 519 2.30 -24.46 1.21
N ASP A 520 1.87 -24.12 2.43
CA ASP A 520 0.70 -23.26 2.65
C ASP A 520 0.82 -21.88 1.99
N LYS A 521 2.04 -21.33 1.87
CA LYS A 521 2.30 -20.08 1.15
C LYS A 521 1.85 -20.15 -0.31
N LYS A 522 2.11 -21.29 -0.98
CA LYS A 522 1.70 -21.55 -2.36
C LYS A 522 0.20 -21.80 -2.47
N LEU A 523 -0.40 -22.49 -1.51
CA LEU A 523 -1.86 -22.66 -1.43
C LEU A 523 -2.59 -21.33 -1.25
N LYS A 524 -2.07 -20.45 -0.38
CA LYS A 524 -2.59 -19.10 -0.16
C LYS A 524 -2.46 -18.25 -1.42
N ALA A 525 -1.33 -18.36 -2.13
CA ALA A 525 -1.15 -17.67 -3.40
C ALA A 525 -2.14 -18.13 -4.49
N MET A 526 -2.41 -19.44 -4.58
CA MET A 526 -3.47 -19.96 -5.46
C MET A 526 -4.87 -19.44 -5.09
N LYS A 527 -5.11 -18.99 -3.86
CA LYS A 527 -6.40 -18.39 -3.49
C LYS A 527 -6.51 -16.92 -3.93
N TYR A 528 -5.40 -16.18 -3.86
CA TYR A 528 -5.37 -14.72 -4.04
C TYR A 528 -4.93 -14.25 -5.45
N ILE A 529 -4.37 -15.14 -6.26
CA ILE A 529 -4.30 -14.92 -7.71
C ILE A 529 -5.53 -15.59 -8.33
N GLY A 530 -6.26 -14.82 -9.13
CA GLY A 530 -7.45 -15.27 -9.83
C GLY A 530 -7.10 -15.87 -11.18
N ALA A 531 -7.86 -16.89 -11.57
CA ALA A 531 -7.88 -17.40 -12.93
C ALA A 531 -8.88 -16.57 -13.74
N GLY A 532 -8.39 -15.55 -14.45
CA GLY A 532 -9.21 -14.73 -15.34
C GLY A 532 -9.61 -15.51 -16.59
N LEU A 533 -10.76 -15.18 -17.13
CA LEU A 533 -11.36 -15.82 -18.29
C LEU A 533 -11.94 -14.78 -19.25
N ILE A 534 -11.55 -14.91 -20.50
CA ILE A 534 -12.20 -14.33 -21.66
C ILE A 534 -12.45 -15.44 -22.67
N GLU A 535 -13.47 -15.28 -23.49
CA GLU A 535 -13.72 -16.15 -24.63
C GLU A 535 -13.78 -15.32 -25.89
N LYS A 536 -13.25 -15.86 -26.98
CA LYS A 536 -13.17 -15.17 -28.27
C LYS A 536 -14.21 -15.74 -29.22
N VAL A 537 -14.77 -14.84 -30.01
CA VAL A 537 -15.69 -15.16 -31.11
C VAL A 537 -15.11 -14.54 -32.36
N ALA A 538 -14.80 -15.36 -33.36
CA ALA A 538 -14.35 -14.91 -34.66
C ALA A 538 -15.39 -15.30 -35.71
N VAL A 539 -15.83 -14.35 -36.51
CA VAL A 539 -16.87 -14.54 -37.52
C VAL A 539 -16.34 -14.11 -38.88
N ARG A 540 -16.53 -14.98 -39.87
CA ARG A 540 -16.14 -14.77 -41.26
C ARG A 540 -17.35 -14.31 -42.08
N PHE A 541 -17.12 -13.29 -42.90
CA PHE A 541 -18.09 -12.66 -43.77
C PHE A 541 -17.66 -12.75 -45.23
N PRO A 542 -18.61 -12.89 -46.17
CA PRO A 542 -18.33 -12.93 -47.60
C PRO A 542 -17.92 -11.56 -48.18
N ARG A 543 -18.22 -10.45 -47.47
CA ARG A 543 -17.80 -9.09 -47.85
C ARG A 543 -17.51 -8.20 -46.65
N CYS A 544 -16.62 -7.22 -46.83
CA CYS A 544 -16.36 -6.17 -45.84
C CYS A 544 -17.51 -5.16 -45.82
N PHE A 545 -18.41 -5.25 -44.83
CA PHE A 545 -19.44 -4.24 -44.63
C PHE A 545 -18.92 -3.00 -43.86
N TRP A 546 -17.81 -3.13 -43.13
CA TRP A 546 -17.18 -2.03 -42.38
C TRP A 546 -16.21 -1.19 -43.21
N ASN A 547 -16.38 -1.15 -44.54
CA ASN A 547 -15.46 -0.48 -45.47
C ASN A 547 -15.28 1.02 -45.16
N SER A 548 -16.31 1.66 -44.59
CA SER A 548 -16.27 3.07 -44.19
C SER A 548 -15.31 3.37 -43.03
N LEU A 549 -14.89 2.35 -42.28
CA LEU A 549 -13.94 2.48 -41.17
C LEU A 549 -12.49 2.21 -41.57
N LEU A 550 -12.26 1.69 -42.78
CA LEU A 550 -10.90 1.34 -43.21
C LEU A 550 -10.05 2.61 -43.37
N LYS A 551 -8.77 2.49 -42.98
CA LYS A 551 -7.74 3.48 -43.28
C LYS A 551 -7.53 3.57 -44.79
N LYS A 552 -6.78 4.58 -45.23
CA LYS A 552 -6.45 4.80 -46.65
C LYS A 552 -5.71 3.64 -47.31
N ASP A 553 -4.98 2.85 -46.52
CA ASP A 553 -4.28 1.64 -46.97
C ASP A 553 -5.19 0.40 -47.02
N GLY A 554 -6.49 0.58 -46.76
CA GLY A 554 -7.48 -0.48 -46.72
C GLY A 554 -7.48 -1.30 -45.43
N THR A 555 -6.65 -0.97 -44.43
CA THR A 555 -6.59 -1.75 -43.18
C THR A 555 -7.45 -1.14 -42.08
N LEU A 556 -7.84 -1.96 -41.11
CA LEU A 556 -8.43 -1.54 -39.85
C LEU A 556 -7.81 -2.40 -38.76
N ASP A 557 -7.47 -1.82 -37.61
CA ASP A 557 -6.97 -2.63 -36.50
C ASP A 557 -8.15 -3.13 -35.67
N TYR A 558 -9.00 -2.19 -35.23
CA TYR A 558 -10.16 -2.47 -34.42
C TYR A 558 -11.15 -1.30 -34.38
N PHE A 559 -12.37 -1.57 -33.90
CA PHE A 559 -13.36 -0.57 -33.51
C PHE A 559 -14.10 -0.98 -32.24
N SER A 560 -14.68 -0.01 -31.54
CA SER A 560 -15.32 -0.20 -30.23
C SER A 560 -16.83 -0.31 -30.30
N ASN A 561 -17.40 -1.11 -29.40
CA ASN A 561 -18.82 -1.19 -29.09
C ASN A 561 -19.09 -0.55 -27.72
N ALA A 562 -19.62 0.67 -27.70
CA ALA A 562 -20.00 1.31 -26.44
C ALA A 562 -21.31 0.69 -25.90
N PRO A 563 -21.28 0.06 -24.71
CA PRO A 563 -22.38 -0.76 -24.21
C PRO A 563 -23.65 0.07 -24.01
N ARG A 564 -24.82 -0.57 -24.11
CA ARG A 564 -26.13 0.07 -23.88
C ARG A 564 -26.49 0.15 -22.39
N LYS A 565 -26.03 -0.82 -21.61
CA LYS A 565 -26.20 -0.91 -20.16
C LYS A 565 -24.95 -1.49 -19.52
N SER A 566 -24.76 -1.27 -18.23
CA SER A 566 -23.55 -1.68 -17.50
C SER A 566 -23.31 -3.20 -17.52
N SER A 567 -24.37 -4.01 -17.58
CA SER A 567 -24.25 -5.48 -17.66
C SER A 567 -23.65 -5.98 -18.97
N ASP A 568 -23.67 -5.16 -20.03
CA ASP A 568 -23.23 -5.54 -21.36
C ASP A 568 -21.81 -5.05 -21.66
N ARG A 569 -21.13 -4.43 -20.67
CA ARG A 569 -19.81 -3.83 -20.89
C ARG A 569 -18.72 -4.84 -21.26
N GLY A 570 -18.93 -6.10 -20.92
CA GLY A 570 -18.08 -7.22 -21.28
C GLY A 570 -18.49 -7.94 -22.56
N LEU A 571 -19.62 -7.56 -23.19
CA LEU A 571 -20.17 -8.21 -24.38
C LEU A 571 -19.64 -7.51 -25.65
N PHE A 572 -18.72 -8.17 -26.34
CA PHE A 572 -18.17 -7.72 -27.62
C PHE A 572 -17.72 -6.26 -27.62
N ASN A 573 -16.97 -5.88 -26.59
CA ASN A 573 -16.54 -4.50 -26.33
C ASN A 573 -15.66 -3.94 -27.48
N MET A 574 -14.80 -4.79 -28.05
CA MET A 574 -13.89 -4.42 -29.15
C MET A 574 -13.98 -5.45 -30.26
N PHE A 575 -14.08 -4.99 -31.51
CA PHE A 575 -13.99 -5.82 -32.70
C PHE A 575 -12.65 -5.56 -33.40
N TYR A 576 -11.92 -6.62 -33.69
CA TYR A 576 -10.62 -6.58 -34.36
C TYR A 576 -10.76 -7.16 -35.77
N ASP A 577 -10.14 -6.51 -36.75
CA ASP A 577 -10.10 -7.01 -38.12
C ASP A 577 -8.94 -8.00 -38.27
N PHE A 578 -9.28 -9.26 -38.53
CA PHE A 578 -8.35 -10.37 -38.76
C PHE A 578 -8.31 -10.78 -40.24
N SER A 579 -8.83 -9.95 -41.14
CA SER A 579 -8.83 -10.23 -42.57
C SER A 579 -7.39 -10.26 -43.11
N ARG A 580 -6.95 -11.43 -43.58
CA ARG A 580 -5.64 -11.59 -44.23
C ARG A 580 -5.72 -11.01 -45.63
N ARG A 581 -4.79 -10.14 -46.00
CA ARG A 581 -4.68 -9.59 -47.36
C ARG A 581 -3.54 -10.26 -48.10
N ASP A 582 -3.73 -10.48 -49.40
CA ASP A 582 -2.66 -10.93 -50.28
C ASP A 582 -1.68 -9.79 -50.62
N ALA A 583 -0.65 -10.09 -51.42
CA ALA A 583 0.35 -9.10 -51.84
C ALA A 583 -0.23 -7.92 -52.65
N ASN A 584 -1.46 -8.05 -53.16
CA ASN A 584 -2.17 -7.01 -53.91
C ASN A 584 -3.18 -6.25 -53.03
N GLY A 585 -3.24 -6.54 -51.72
CA GLY A 585 -4.15 -5.91 -50.77
C GLY A 585 -5.58 -6.49 -50.76
N VAL A 586 -5.82 -7.58 -51.50
CA VAL A 586 -7.13 -8.23 -51.61
C VAL A 586 -7.27 -9.28 -50.51
N ALA A 587 -8.37 -9.22 -49.75
CA ALA A 587 -8.68 -10.23 -48.75
C ALA A 587 -9.53 -11.36 -49.37
N PRO A 588 -9.11 -12.63 -49.31
CA PRO A 588 -9.92 -13.75 -49.79
C PRO A 588 -11.10 -14.06 -48.86
N PHE A 589 -11.07 -13.56 -47.63
CA PHE A 589 -12.14 -13.65 -46.64
C PHE A 589 -12.03 -12.49 -45.65
N TYR A 590 -13.17 -12.03 -45.12
CA TYR A 590 -13.23 -10.94 -44.15
C TYR A 590 -13.58 -11.49 -42.77
N VAL A 591 -12.75 -11.21 -41.75
CA VAL A 591 -12.91 -11.80 -40.42
C VAL A 591 -12.91 -10.71 -39.37
N LEU A 592 -13.95 -10.69 -38.54
CA LEU A 592 -13.95 -9.92 -37.30
C LEU A 592 -13.82 -10.86 -36.11
N MET A 593 -12.96 -10.50 -35.17
CA MET A 593 -12.84 -11.18 -33.88
C MET A 593 -13.24 -10.22 -32.76
N SER A 594 -14.02 -10.70 -31.81
CA SER A 594 -14.29 -10.01 -30.56
C SER A 594 -14.16 -10.98 -29.40
N TYR A 595 -14.40 -10.49 -28.20
CA TYR A 595 -14.36 -11.27 -26.98
C TYR A 595 -15.54 -10.99 -26.07
N VAL A 596 -15.81 -11.95 -25.19
CA VAL A 596 -16.66 -11.79 -24.02
C VAL A 596 -15.82 -11.91 -22.75
N CYS A 597 -16.15 -11.10 -21.74
CA CYS A 597 -15.47 -11.08 -20.44
C CYS A 597 -16.43 -10.60 -19.34
N GLY A 598 -15.96 -10.61 -18.09
CA GLY A 598 -16.75 -10.09 -16.96
C GLY A 598 -18.07 -10.86 -16.79
N ASP A 599 -19.19 -10.13 -16.73
CA ASP A 599 -20.54 -10.73 -16.65
C ASP A 599 -20.96 -11.47 -17.92
N SER A 600 -20.34 -11.18 -19.07
CA SER A 600 -20.76 -11.70 -20.38
C SER A 600 -20.06 -13.00 -20.76
N VAL A 601 -19.09 -13.48 -19.97
CA VAL A 601 -18.34 -14.71 -20.29
C VAL A 601 -19.20 -15.96 -20.23
N ASP A 602 -20.26 -15.96 -19.41
CA ASP A 602 -21.19 -17.09 -19.29
C ASP A 602 -22.06 -17.27 -20.54
N LEU A 603 -22.10 -16.27 -21.43
CA LEU A 603 -22.81 -16.35 -22.72
C LEU A 603 -22.43 -17.62 -23.51
N VAL A 604 -21.14 -17.93 -23.62
CA VAL A 604 -20.66 -19.12 -24.35
C VAL A 604 -20.94 -20.42 -23.59
N ASN A 605 -21.27 -20.33 -22.30
CA ASN A 605 -21.67 -21.48 -21.52
C ASN A 605 -23.16 -21.79 -21.66
N GLU A 606 -23.97 -20.76 -21.88
CA GLU A 606 -25.43 -20.81 -21.89
C GLU A 606 -26.03 -21.05 -23.28
N HIS A 607 -25.26 -20.83 -24.35
CA HIS A 607 -25.71 -20.88 -25.74
C HIS A 607 -24.83 -21.82 -26.58
N THR A 608 -25.33 -22.23 -27.75
CA THR A 608 -24.51 -22.93 -28.77
C THR A 608 -23.58 -21.96 -29.50
N ASP A 609 -22.57 -22.48 -30.19
CA ASP A 609 -21.62 -21.65 -30.93
C ASP A 609 -22.31 -20.85 -32.05
N GLU A 610 -23.34 -21.44 -32.67
CA GLU A 610 -24.18 -20.79 -33.68
C GLU A 610 -24.98 -19.64 -33.08
N GLU A 611 -25.63 -19.86 -31.93
CA GLU A 611 -26.39 -18.82 -31.22
C GLU A 611 -25.46 -17.68 -30.76
N VAL A 612 -24.26 -17.98 -30.28
CA VAL A 612 -23.26 -16.96 -29.92
C VAL A 612 -22.83 -16.16 -31.16
N ALA A 613 -22.64 -16.81 -32.31
CA ALA A 613 -22.32 -16.14 -33.56
C ALA A 613 -23.48 -15.26 -34.06
N GLU A 614 -24.73 -15.70 -33.89
CA GLU A 614 -25.91 -14.87 -34.17
C GLU A 614 -25.95 -13.62 -33.28
N ILE A 615 -25.71 -13.75 -31.97
CA ILE A 615 -25.65 -12.61 -31.03
C ILE A 615 -24.51 -11.65 -31.42
N PHE A 616 -23.37 -12.16 -31.89
CA PHE A 616 -22.26 -11.37 -32.41
C PHE A 616 -22.69 -10.55 -33.65
N VAL A 617 -23.34 -11.19 -34.62
CA VAL A 617 -23.83 -10.52 -35.84
C VAL A 617 -24.93 -9.52 -35.52
N ASP A 618 -25.85 -9.84 -34.62
CA ASP A 618 -26.90 -8.92 -34.17
C ASP A 618 -26.33 -7.70 -33.45
N THR A 619 -25.25 -7.88 -32.69
CA THR A 619 -24.50 -6.75 -32.10
C THR A 619 -23.92 -5.85 -33.20
N LEU A 620 -23.38 -6.41 -34.28
CA LEU A 620 -22.91 -5.64 -35.43
C LEU A 620 -24.05 -4.94 -36.17
N ARG A 621 -25.20 -5.60 -36.38
CA ARG A 621 -26.40 -4.98 -37.00
C ARG A 621 -26.89 -3.79 -36.18
N GLN A 622 -26.79 -3.88 -34.85
CA GLN A 622 -27.10 -2.77 -33.95
C GLN A 622 -26.09 -1.62 -34.01
N LEU A 623 -24.82 -1.90 -34.27
CA LEU A 623 -23.76 -0.90 -34.42
C LEU A 623 -23.81 -0.20 -35.78
N PHE A 624 -24.18 -0.92 -36.83
CA PHE A 624 -24.25 -0.45 -38.20
C PHE A 624 -25.68 -0.58 -38.76
N PRO A 625 -26.67 0.15 -38.21
CA PRO A 625 -28.08 -0.04 -38.56
C PRO A 625 -28.41 0.33 -40.02
N ASN A 626 -27.50 1.04 -40.69
CA ASN A 626 -27.66 1.46 -42.09
C ASN A 626 -26.85 0.59 -43.07
N GLU A 627 -26.05 -0.35 -42.57
CA GLU A 627 -25.30 -1.28 -43.41
C GLU A 627 -26.12 -2.56 -43.59
N ASP A 628 -26.19 -3.05 -44.82
CA ASP A 628 -26.61 -4.41 -45.08
C ASP A 628 -25.46 -5.32 -44.61
N ILE A 629 -25.65 -6.09 -43.53
CA ILE A 629 -24.63 -7.01 -43.02
C ILE A 629 -24.95 -8.41 -43.55
N PRO A 630 -24.06 -9.02 -44.35
CA PRO A 630 -24.30 -10.34 -44.92
C PRO A 630 -24.34 -11.40 -43.83
N GLU A 631 -25.05 -12.50 -44.09
CA GLU A 631 -24.97 -13.68 -43.24
C GLU A 631 -23.53 -14.20 -43.20
N PRO A 632 -23.05 -14.64 -42.01
CA PRO A 632 -21.72 -15.19 -41.87
C PRO A 632 -21.61 -16.55 -42.57
N ASP A 633 -20.44 -16.86 -43.13
CA ASP A 633 -20.14 -18.14 -43.78
C ASP A 633 -19.14 -19.00 -42.99
N GLY A 634 -18.87 -18.62 -41.74
CA GLY A 634 -18.08 -19.37 -40.78
C GLY A 634 -17.92 -18.63 -39.45
N ALA A 635 -17.83 -19.38 -38.36
CA ALA A 635 -17.57 -18.83 -37.03
C ALA A 635 -16.72 -19.78 -36.20
N VAL A 636 -16.01 -19.24 -35.22
CA VAL A 636 -15.28 -19.97 -34.18
C VAL A 636 -15.55 -19.30 -32.84
N VAL A 637 -15.98 -20.10 -31.86
CA VAL A 637 -16.17 -19.68 -30.47
C VAL A 637 -15.19 -20.47 -29.60
N THR A 638 -14.43 -19.79 -28.74
CA THR A 638 -13.54 -20.48 -27.79
C THR A 638 -14.29 -20.88 -26.53
N HIS A 639 -13.80 -21.96 -25.90
CA HIS A 639 -14.32 -22.52 -24.65
C HIS A 639 -13.19 -22.83 -23.66
N TRP A 640 -12.25 -21.88 -23.49
CA TRP A 640 -11.10 -22.01 -22.59
C TRP A 640 -11.48 -22.35 -21.15
N GLY A 641 -12.61 -21.83 -20.66
CA GLY A 641 -13.10 -22.10 -19.30
C GLY A 641 -13.52 -23.57 -19.09
N ARG A 642 -14.03 -24.20 -20.16
CA ARG A 642 -14.47 -25.61 -20.18
C ARG A 642 -13.32 -26.58 -20.41
N ASP A 643 -12.22 -26.12 -21.02
CA ASP A 643 -11.04 -26.95 -21.23
C ASP A 643 -10.49 -27.44 -19.86
N PRO A 644 -10.47 -28.75 -19.62
CA PRO A 644 -10.10 -29.27 -18.31
C PRO A 644 -8.58 -29.13 -18.05
N HIS A 645 -7.76 -28.97 -19.09
CA HIS A 645 -6.30 -28.81 -19.03
C HIS A 645 -5.85 -27.34 -19.04
N ILE A 646 -6.77 -26.41 -19.27
CA ILE A 646 -6.50 -24.97 -19.25
C ILE A 646 -7.39 -24.26 -18.24
N GLY A 647 -8.70 -24.16 -18.51
CA GLY A 647 -9.71 -23.67 -17.58
C GLY A 647 -9.65 -22.18 -17.26
N MET A 648 -8.90 -21.39 -18.03
CA MET A 648 -8.69 -19.94 -17.86
C MET A 648 -8.05 -19.32 -19.10
N SER A 649 -7.94 -17.99 -19.14
CA SER A 649 -7.16 -17.27 -20.14
C SER A 649 -5.84 -16.76 -19.57
N TYR A 650 -5.89 -15.98 -18.50
CA TYR A 650 -4.71 -15.39 -17.84
C TYR A 650 -5.03 -14.95 -16.42
N SER A 651 -4.00 -14.78 -15.60
CA SER A 651 -4.16 -14.46 -14.18
C SER A 651 -4.47 -12.98 -13.90
N TYR A 652 -4.99 -12.72 -12.70
CA TYR A 652 -5.11 -11.37 -12.13
C TYR A 652 -4.98 -11.40 -10.61
N VAL A 653 -4.81 -10.24 -9.98
CA VAL A 653 -4.79 -10.14 -8.51
C VAL A 653 -6.20 -9.98 -7.94
N ARG A 654 -6.67 -10.97 -7.18
CA ARG A 654 -7.97 -10.90 -6.50
C ARG A 654 -7.97 -9.90 -5.35
N VAL A 655 -9.15 -9.45 -4.95
CA VAL A 655 -9.34 -8.71 -3.69
C VAL A 655 -8.65 -9.42 -2.53
N GLY A 656 -7.82 -8.69 -1.77
CA GLY A 656 -6.99 -9.24 -0.68
C GLY A 656 -5.64 -9.81 -1.16
N GLY A 657 -5.43 -9.93 -2.47
CA GLY A 657 -4.18 -10.35 -3.08
C GLY A 657 -3.22 -9.19 -3.35
N THR A 658 -1.97 -9.57 -3.62
CA THR A 658 -0.84 -8.68 -3.91
C THR A 658 0.11 -9.35 -4.90
N GLY A 659 1.00 -8.57 -5.52
CA GLY A 659 2.04 -9.06 -6.43
C GLY A 659 2.94 -10.16 -5.85
N ALA A 660 3.18 -10.15 -4.54
CA ALA A 660 4.00 -11.16 -3.85
C ALA A 660 3.42 -12.58 -3.94
N HIS A 661 2.14 -12.72 -4.27
CA HIS A 661 1.54 -14.04 -4.49
C HIS A 661 2.02 -14.69 -5.80
N TYR A 662 2.38 -13.92 -6.84
CA TYR A 662 3.07 -14.45 -8.01
C TYR A 662 4.44 -15.04 -7.63
N ASP A 663 5.19 -14.33 -6.77
CA ASP A 663 6.50 -14.78 -6.28
C ASP A 663 6.37 -16.07 -5.45
N ALA A 664 5.31 -16.17 -4.63
CA ALA A 664 4.99 -17.38 -3.88
C ALA A 664 4.58 -18.57 -4.78
N LEU A 665 3.89 -18.32 -5.89
CA LEU A 665 3.63 -19.33 -6.92
C LEU A 665 4.91 -19.72 -7.67
N ALA A 666 5.86 -18.81 -7.85
CA ALA A 666 7.14 -19.08 -8.50
C ALA A 666 8.16 -19.81 -7.62
N ALA A 667 7.96 -19.82 -6.30
CA ALA A 667 8.95 -20.37 -5.38
C ALA A 667 9.13 -21.88 -5.60
N PRO A 668 10.39 -22.37 -5.73
CA PRO A 668 10.66 -23.79 -5.81
C PRO A 668 10.37 -24.49 -4.47
N VAL A 669 10.11 -25.79 -4.52
CA VAL A 669 9.83 -26.62 -3.35
C VAL A 669 10.88 -27.73 -3.24
N ASP A 670 11.53 -27.79 -2.08
CA ASP A 670 12.55 -28.79 -1.72
C ASP A 670 13.68 -28.95 -2.76
N SER A 671 13.98 -27.89 -3.53
CA SER A 671 14.93 -27.88 -4.65
C SER A 671 14.65 -28.94 -5.74
N ARG A 672 13.44 -29.48 -5.78
CA ARG A 672 13.03 -30.57 -6.67
C ARG A 672 11.84 -30.22 -7.55
N LEU A 673 10.90 -29.44 -7.03
CA LEU A 673 9.80 -28.91 -7.83
C LEU A 673 10.02 -27.44 -8.13
N TYR A 674 9.94 -27.10 -9.40
CA TYR A 674 10.04 -25.74 -9.92
C TYR A 674 8.73 -25.37 -10.58
N PHE A 675 8.44 -24.06 -10.69
CA PHE A 675 7.16 -23.58 -11.22
C PHE A 675 7.38 -22.43 -12.19
N ALA A 676 6.86 -22.58 -13.39
CA ALA A 676 6.84 -21.55 -14.42
C ALA A 676 5.41 -21.40 -15.00
N GLY A 677 5.25 -20.47 -15.92
CA GLY A 677 3.97 -20.04 -16.48
C GLY A 677 3.65 -18.59 -16.08
N GLU A 678 2.71 -17.98 -16.79
CA GLU A 678 2.34 -16.56 -16.61
C GLU A 678 1.95 -16.24 -15.16
N GLY A 679 1.22 -17.16 -14.50
CA GLY A 679 0.81 -17.06 -13.09
C GLY A 679 1.96 -17.12 -12.07
N THR A 680 3.20 -17.25 -12.54
CA THR A 680 4.42 -17.24 -11.71
C THR A 680 5.32 -16.05 -12.02
N ASN A 681 4.91 -15.14 -12.90
CA ASN A 681 5.72 -13.99 -13.28
C ASN A 681 5.08 -12.69 -12.77
N ARG A 682 5.60 -12.16 -11.67
CA ARG A 682 5.10 -10.92 -11.09
C ARG A 682 5.29 -9.70 -12.01
N PHE A 683 6.40 -9.65 -12.74
CA PHE A 683 6.78 -8.47 -13.52
C PHE A 683 6.07 -8.42 -14.87
N PHE A 684 5.82 -9.60 -15.45
CA PHE A 684 5.14 -9.74 -16.72
C PHE A 684 4.06 -10.84 -16.61
N PRO A 685 3.00 -10.64 -15.81
CA PRO A 685 1.92 -11.62 -15.71
C PRO A 685 1.16 -11.70 -17.04
N GLN A 686 0.23 -12.66 -17.15
CA GLN A 686 -0.75 -12.81 -18.24
C GLN A 686 -0.21 -13.23 -19.61
N THR A 687 0.95 -12.73 -20.00
CA THR A 687 1.43 -12.75 -21.39
C THR A 687 2.19 -14.03 -21.74
N MET A 688 2.20 -14.39 -23.03
CA MET A 688 3.06 -15.44 -23.57
C MET A 688 4.55 -15.15 -23.28
N THR A 689 4.96 -13.88 -23.42
CA THR A 689 6.31 -13.41 -23.07
C THR A 689 6.63 -13.66 -21.59
N GLY A 690 5.70 -13.34 -20.70
CA GLY A 690 5.82 -13.61 -19.27
C GLY A 690 6.00 -15.09 -18.94
N ALA A 691 5.22 -15.95 -19.59
CA ALA A 691 5.33 -17.39 -19.48
C ALA A 691 6.71 -17.88 -19.99
N TYR A 692 7.15 -17.42 -21.16
CA TYR A 692 8.46 -17.76 -21.73
C TYR A 692 9.62 -17.36 -20.81
N ILE A 693 9.62 -16.12 -20.32
CA ILE A 693 10.65 -15.60 -19.40
C ILE A 693 10.67 -16.39 -18.09
N SER A 694 9.50 -16.79 -17.57
CA SER A 694 9.44 -17.63 -16.37
C SER A 694 10.03 -19.02 -16.62
N GLY A 695 9.90 -19.57 -17.84
CA GLY A 695 10.56 -20.80 -18.25
C GLY A 695 12.07 -20.67 -18.25
N LEU A 696 12.61 -19.59 -18.85
CA LEU A 696 14.04 -19.28 -18.82
C LEU A 696 14.57 -19.11 -17.38
N ARG A 697 13.80 -18.45 -16.52
CA ARG A 697 14.12 -18.27 -15.10
C ARG A 697 14.28 -19.63 -14.39
N GLU A 698 13.34 -20.54 -14.57
CA GLU A 698 13.43 -21.86 -13.93
C GLU A 698 14.51 -22.75 -14.57
N ALA A 699 14.75 -22.64 -15.88
CA ALA A 699 15.87 -23.31 -16.52
C ALA A 699 17.21 -22.91 -15.88
N GLY A 700 17.43 -21.60 -15.66
CA GLY A 700 18.61 -21.10 -14.95
C GLY A 700 18.73 -21.65 -13.53
N ARG A 701 17.65 -21.62 -12.75
CA ARG A 701 17.63 -22.18 -11.37
C ARG A 701 17.93 -23.68 -11.33
N ILE A 702 17.40 -24.43 -12.29
CA ILE A 702 17.62 -25.89 -12.38
C ILE A 702 19.09 -26.18 -12.70
N ILE A 703 19.71 -25.43 -13.61
CA ILE A 703 21.14 -25.55 -13.97
C ILE A 703 22.04 -25.20 -12.77
N GLU A 704 21.82 -24.04 -12.14
CA GLU A 704 22.62 -23.60 -10.98
C GLU A 704 22.54 -24.56 -9.81
N SER A 705 21.34 -25.08 -9.51
CA SER A 705 21.16 -26.06 -8.44
C SER A 705 21.79 -27.42 -8.75
N SER A 706 22.19 -27.70 -9.99
CA SER A 706 22.97 -28.90 -10.34
C SER A 706 24.49 -28.68 -10.22
N HIS A 707 24.97 -27.43 -10.22
CA HIS A 707 26.40 -27.10 -10.11
C HIS A 707 26.91 -26.95 -8.66
N ASN A 708 26.02 -26.81 -7.68
CA ASN A 708 26.39 -26.78 -6.26
C ASN A 708 26.54 -28.18 -5.62
N GLU A 709 26.34 -29.27 -6.37
CA GLU A 709 26.73 -30.62 -5.97
C GLU A 709 28.17 -30.91 -6.43
N ILE A 710 29.15 -30.21 -5.85
CA ILE A 710 30.56 -30.63 -5.96
C ILE A 710 30.74 -31.82 -5.02
N TRP A 711 30.74 -33.03 -5.60
CA TRP A 711 31.26 -34.21 -4.92
C TRP A 711 32.78 -34.05 -4.85
N ILE A 712 33.29 -33.80 -3.65
CA ILE A 712 34.71 -34.01 -3.35
C ILE A 712 34.83 -35.53 -3.14
N ASP A 713 35.40 -36.22 -4.13
CA ASP A 713 35.86 -37.61 -3.99
C ASP A 713 36.98 -37.73 -2.95
#